data_AF-A0A939ADW0-F1
#
_entry.id   AF-A0A939ADW0-F1
#
_cell.length_a   1.000
_cell.length_b   1.000
_cell.length_c   1.000
_cell.angle_alpha   90.00
_cell.angle_beta   90.00
_cell.angle_gamma   90.00
#
_symmetry.space_group_name_H-M   'P 1'
#
loop_
_entity.id
_entity.type
_entity.pdbx_description
1 polymer ?
#
loop_
_entity_poly.entity_id
_entity_poly.type
_entity_poly.pdbx_seq_one_letter_code
_entity_poly.pdbx_strand_id
1 'polypeptide(L)'
;TCEGKRVCTEAGLADCDAELAAEETCNGKDDDCDGDTDEPLQIGGDYVNLCDDGNECTKDVCNGESGCSHAELDGGECKDGNACTVGDHCVEGECLGNPVLCDDNNPCTDDSCDGTGGCLFEHNTLACDDGDPCTVGDSCGQGKCGGISIPCDCQKDGDCAALEDGDLCNGTLFCDLQDWPYQCKIIPGSPVDCPEAQGVDAPCLTAACEPATGKCSLVPAHEGAACDDGDWCILGEHCTGGKCGAGVASNCADDNPCTDDSCNPLAGCLHTANTASCEDGSLCTVEDACSGGTCSSGTKALDCNDGNPCTTDSCAPKTGCLHQAAEGSCDDGNTCTEGDSCKDGVCVSGMVLVCKDDNVCTTESCDPKAGCVFTMNQAPCDDGSLCTQGDHCQLGTCIGAFPLTCSDGNVCTDDGCDAKVGCTFKPNQAACNDGSVCTTGDACSGRWCKPGVVLDCDDDNACTDDSCDPKSGCVHTPNSLPCEDADKCTVNDHCGAGSCIPGGPTVCDDSNPCTDDSCDKATGCKHATNSPPCNDGNACTTADKCVGGLCTGGPALGCDDSNPCTDDSCDKLAGCKHVSNGLGCDDGNACTTADKCVGGLCTGGPALGCDDSNPCTDDSCDKATGCKHVSNGLGCDDGNACTTADKCVGGLCTGGPALGCDDSNPCTDDSCDKATGCKHANNSAPCPGGLCIGGACIPECNPVVYGTAGIGVNNGWTCSNVCSSLGGTTVNWTSMQEQINYCQQLHPGASSFAADPNNFSYPIYEP
;
A
#
# COMPACT_ATOMS: atom_id res chain seq x y z
N THR A 1 -19.19 21.78 -61.02
CA THR A 1 -18.73 21.17 -62.29
C THR A 1 -17.66 22.03 -62.94
N CYS A 2 -16.56 21.42 -63.39
CA CYS A 2 -15.48 22.14 -64.06
C CYS A 2 -15.77 22.34 -65.55
N GLU A 3 -16.28 23.51 -65.93
CA GLU A 3 -16.54 23.84 -67.34
C GLU A 3 -15.28 24.32 -68.06
N GLY A 4 -14.95 23.70 -69.20
CA GLY A 4 -13.88 24.14 -70.09
C GLY A 4 -14.30 24.20 -71.56
N LYS A 5 -13.55 24.98 -72.33
CA LYS A 5 -13.76 25.24 -73.75
C LYS A 5 -12.63 24.67 -74.58
N ARG A 6 -13.00 23.97 -75.66
CA ARG A 6 -12.07 23.52 -76.70
C ARG A 6 -12.31 24.28 -77.98
N VAL A 7 -11.23 24.71 -78.63
CA VAL A 7 -11.28 25.43 -79.91
C VAL A 7 -10.67 24.59 -81.01
N CYS A 8 -11.36 24.46 -82.13
CA CYS A 8 -10.87 23.72 -83.29
C CYS A 8 -9.93 24.61 -84.12
N THR A 9 -8.70 24.17 -84.34
CA THR A 9 -7.66 24.91 -85.09
C THR A 9 -7.18 24.10 -86.30
N GLU A 10 -6.42 24.71 -87.21
CA GLU A 10 -5.85 24.01 -88.37
C GLU A 10 -4.89 22.86 -87.99
N ALA A 11 -4.35 22.85 -86.77
CA ALA A 11 -3.53 21.78 -86.22
C ALA A 11 -4.34 20.64 -85.55
N GLY A 12 -5.66 20.81 -85.42
CA GLY A 12 -6.55 19.90 -84.69
C GLY A 12 -7.31 20.59 -83.54
N LEU A 13 -8.05 19.80 -82.78
CA LEU A 13 -8.78 20.27 -81.60
C LEU A 13 -7.79 20.61 -80.48
N ALA A 14 -7.80 21.86 -79.99
CA ALA A 14 -6.95 22.27 -78.87
C ALA A 14 -7.27 21.46 -77.61
N ASP A 15 -6.31 21.36 -76.69
CA ASP A 15 -6.55 20.78 -75.36
C ASP A 15 -7.64 21.56 -74.62
N CYS A 16 -8.36 20.89 -73.72
CA CYS A 16 -9.36 21.55 -72.88
C CYS A 16 -8.67 22.53 -71.94
N ASP A 17 -9.20 23.75 -71.83
CA ASP A 17 -8.73 24.74 -70.86
C ASP A 17 -9.45 24.63 -69.51
N ALA A 18 -10.24 23.56 -69.30
CA ALA A 18 -10.76 23.22 -67.97
C ALA A 18 -9.60 23.04 -66.98
N GLU A 19 -9.81 23.50 -65.74
CA GLU A 19 -8.92 23.18 -64.64
C GLU A 19 -8.93 21.66 -64.39
N LEU A 20 -7.78 21.11 -64.01
CA LEU A 20 -7.67 19.68 -63.68
C LEU A 20 -8.29 19.47 -62.30
N ALA A 21 -9.09 18.41 -62.16
CA ALA A 21 -9.66 17.98 -60.89
C ALA A 21 -8.59 17.90 -59.79
N ALA A 22 -8.88 18.52 -58.66
CA ALA A 22 -8.08 18.51 -57.44
C ALA A 22 -8.90 17.84 -56.32
N GLU A 23 -8.33 17.69 -55.12
CA GLU A 23 -9.13 17.28 -53.96
C GLU A 23 -9.99 18.45 -53.48
N GLU A 24 -11.21 18.16 -53.02
CA GLU A 24 -12.16 19.14 -52.49
C GLU A 24 -11.54 20.00 -51.38
N THR A 25 -11.79 21.31 -51.43
CA THR A 25 -11.48 22.24 -50.35
C THR A 25 -12.67 23.13 -50.08
N CYS A 26 -12.99 23.37 -48.80
CA CYS A 26 -14.13 24.21 -48.41
C CYS A 26 -13.97 25.66 -48.91
N ASN A 27 -14.44 25.93 -50.12
CA ASN A 27 -14.23 27.18 -50.83
C ASN A 27 -15.43 27.57 -51.72
N GLY A 28 -16.49 26.74 -51.75
CA GLY A 28 -17.68 26.98 -52.56
C GLY A 28 -17.56 26.49 -54.00
N LYS A 29 -16.58 25.63 -54.31
CA LYS A 29 -16.36 25.08 -55.65
C LYS A 29 -16.22 23.58 -55.59
N ASP A 30 -16.76 22.96 -56.64
CA ASP A 30 -16.52 21.59 -57.04
C ASP A 30 -15.11 21.50 -57.66
N ASP A 31 -14.11 21.30 -56.79
CA ASP A 31 -12.68 21.23 -57.12
C ASP A 31 -12.31 19.89 -57.77
N ASP A 32 -13.03 18.81 -57.46
CA ASP A 32 -12.80 17.46 -57.98
C ASP A 32 -13.65 17.11 -59.22
N CYS A 33 -14.61 17.98 -59.54
CA CYS A 33 -15.49 17.97 -60.71
C CYS A 33 -16.52 16.84 -60.73
N ASP A 34 -16.91 16.24 -59.59
CA ASP A 34 -17.87 15.14 -59.52
C ASP A 34 -19.35 15.59 -59.60
N GLY A 35 -19.61 16.88 -59.36
CA GLY A 35 -20.92 17.51 -59.45
C GLY A 35 -21.55 17.91 -58.13
N ASP A 36 -21.00 17.48 -57.00
CA ASP A 36 -21.30 18.02 -55.68
C ASP A 36 -20.36 19.21 -55.38
N THR A 37 -20.48 19.86 -54.21
CA THR A 37 -19.65 21.04 -53.89
C THR A 37 -19.32 21.03 -52.42
N ASP A 38 -18.02 21.08 -52.09
CA ASP A 38 -17.49 21.03 -50.74
C ASP A 38 -18.00 19.81 -49.93
N GLU A 39 -18.11 18.65 -50.58
CA GLU A 39 -18.53 17.42 -49.94
C GLU A 39 -17.39 16.71 -49.19
N PRO A 40 -17.69 16.04 -48.06
CA PRO A 40 -16.69 15.31 -47.28
C PRO A 40 -16.09 14.14 -48.07
N LEU A 41 -14.77 14.06 -48.10
CA LEU A 41 -14.04 12.95 -48.74
C LEU A 41 -14.32 11.63 -48.00
N GLN A 42 -14.88 10.66 -48.73
CA GLN A 42 -15.21 9.34 -48.18
C GLN A 42 -14.00 8.39 -48.30
N ILE A 43 -13.16 8.35 -47.27
CA ILE A 43 -12.00 7.44 -47.21
C ILE A 43 -12.30 6.34 -46.20
N GLY A 44 -12.50 5.11 -46.67
CA GLY A 44 -12.66 3.94 -45.79
C GLY A 44 -13.98 3.85 -45.02
N GLY A 45 -14.96 4.72 -45.30
CA GLY A 45 -16.27 4.72 -44.63
C GLY A 45 -16.42 5.78 -43.55
N ASP A 46 -15.33 6.45 -43.16
CA ASP A 46 -15.36 7.61 -42.28
C ASP A 46 -15.50 8.91 -43.09
N TYR A 47 -16.37 9.78 -42.60
CA TYR A 47 -16.63 11.10 -43.16
C TYR A 47 -15.51 12.05 -42.72
N VAL A 48 -14.58 12.39 -43.62
CA VAL A 48 -13.53 13.38 -43.33
C VAL A 48 -14.10 14.79 -43.57
N ASN A 49 -14.34 15.54 -42.50
CA ASN A 49 -14.79 16.93 -42.60
C ASN A 49 -13.69 17.78 -43.25
N LEU A 50 -14.00 18.46 -44.36
CA LEU A 50 -13.06 19.33 -45.10
C LEU A 50 -12.48 20.47 -44.25
N CYS A 51 -13.13 20.75 -43.11
CA CYS A 51 -12.74 21.78 -42.16
C CYS A 51 -12.28 21.23 -40.82
N ASP A 52 -11.99 19.94 -40.70
CA ASP A 52 -11.43 19.37 -39.48
C ASP A 52 -10.06 20.00 -39.18
N ASP A 53 -9.94 20.73 -38.08
CA ASP A 53 -8.67 21.31 -37.61
C ASP A 53 -7.93 20.37 -36.64
N GLY A 54 -8.48 19.19 -36.37
CA GLY A 54 -7.96 18.21 -35.44
C GLY A 54 -8.20 18.56 -33.97
N ASN A 55 -9.04 19.56 -33.67
CA ASN A 55 -9.42 19.92 -32.32
C ASN A 55 -10.85 19.43 -32.01
N GLU A 56 -10.95 18.43 -31.12
CA GLU A 56 -12.23 17.86 -30.68
C GLU A 56 -13.12 18.88 -29.94
N CYS A 57 -12.55 20.00 -29.48
CA CYS A 57 -13.25 21.08 -28.78
C CYS A 57 -13.75 22.20 -29.69
N THR A 58 -13.66 22.02 -31.01
CA THR A 58 -14.29 22.91 -31.98
C THR A 58 -15.28 22.16 -32.85
N LYS A 59 -16.41 22.83 -33.13
CA LYS A 59 -17.37 22.39 -34.12
C LYS A 59 -16.95 22.95 -35.47
N ASP A 60 -16.47 22.07 -36.32
CA ASP A 60 -15.99 22.43 -37.64
C ASP A 60 -17.11 22.43 -38.67
N VAL A 61 -17.34 23.59 -39.28
CA VAL A 61 -18.39 23.78 -40.27
C VAL A 61 -17.79 24.36 -41.54
N CYS A 62 -18.04 23.68 -42.67
CA CYS A 62 -17.78 24.22 -43.98
C CYS A 62 -18.93 25.14 -44.42
N ASN A 63 -18.63 26.42 -44.70
CA ASN A 63 -19.61 27.43 -45.11
C ASN A 63 -19.47 27.84 -46.59
N GLY A 64 -19.04 26.92 -47.45
CA GLY A 64 -18.82 27.16 -48.89
C GLY A 64 -17.84 28.30 -49.16
N GLU A 65 -18.28 29.35 -49.89
CA GLU A 65 -17.43 30.51 -50.23
C GLU A 65 -16.82 31.24 -49.01
N SER A 66 -17.41 31.08 -47.82
CA SER A 66 -16.91 31.71 -46.59
C SER A 66 -15.76 30.93 -45.95
N GLY A 67 -15.48 29.73 -46.45
CA GLY A 67 -14.46 28.83 -45.94
C GLY A 67 -14.85 28.13 -44.64
N CYS A 68 -13.83 27.58 -43.97
CA CYS A 68 -13.99 26.89 -42.70
C CYS A 68 -14.27 27.83 -41.54
N SER A 69 -15.18 27.43 -40.67
CA SER A 69 -15.38 28.03 -39.35
C SER A 69 -15.31 26.97 -38.27
N HIS A 70 -14.59 27.30 -37.19
CA HIS A 70 -14.40 26.46 -36.02
C HIS A 70 -15.05 27.19 -34.85
N ALA A 71 -16.19 26.68 -34.36
CA ALA A 71 -16.90 27.28 -33.23
C ALA A 71 -16.58 26.51 -31.94
N GLU A 72 -16.28 27.22 -30.86
CA GLU A 72 -15.95 26.62 -29.56
C GLU A 72 -17.10 25.72 -29.05
N LEU A 73 -16.77 24.51 -28.61
CA LEU A 73 -17.69 23.56 -27.98
C LEU A 73 -17.33 23.42 -26.50
N ASP A 74 -18.03 24.11 -25.60
CA ASP A 74 -17.78 23.99 -24.16
C ASP A 74 -18.55 22.82 -23.52
N GLY A 75 -17.90 22.09 -22.61
CA GLY A 75 -18.49 21.01 -21.83
C GLY A 75 -18.60 19.66 -22.54
N GLY A 76 -18.11 19.53 -23.78
CA GLY A 76 -17.96 18.26 -24.48
C GLY A 76 -16.82 17.40 -23.89
N GLU A 77 -16.94 16.07 -23.98
CA GLU A 77 -15.82 15.17 -23.68
C GLU A 77 -14.76 15.26 -24.78
N CYS A 78 -13.49 15.30 -24.40
CA CYS A 78 -12.37 15.36 -25.34
C CYS A 78 -11.17 14.55 -24.80
N LYS A 79 -10.07 14.51 -25.55
CA LYS A 79 -8.78 13.99 -25.07
C LYS A 79 -7.66 15.01 -25.29
N ASP A 80 -7.08 15.52 -24.21
CA ASP A 80 -5.97 16.47 -24.26
C ASP A 80 -4.62 15.79 -24.58
N GLY A 81 -4.62 14.46 -24.68
CA GLY A 81 -3.45 13.63 -24.94
C GLY A 81 -2.46 13.57 -23.77
N ASN A 82 -2.80 14.16 -22.62
CA ASN A 82 -2.01 14.14 -21.40
C ASN A 82 -2.54 13.06 -20.47
N ALA A 83 -1.76 12.00 -20.26
CA ALA A 83 -2.17 10.92 -19.38
C ALA A 83 -2.24 11.32 -17.89
N CYS A 84 -1.74 12.51 -17.52
CA CYS A 84 -1.76 13.04 -16.16
C CYS A 84 -2.97 13.91 -15.84
N THR A 85 -3.97 13.92 -16.72
CA THR A 85 -5.24 14.59 -16.54
C THR A 85 -6.37 13.58 -16.70
N VAL A 86 -7.46 13.78 -15.95
CA VAL A 86 -8.66 12.93 -15.96
C VAL A 86 -9.91 13.77 -16.08
N GLY A 87 -10.93 13.21 -16.73
CA GLY A 87 -12.18 13.93 -16.97
C GLY A 87 -11.98 15.13 -17.89
N ASP A 88 -11.20 14.94 -18.96
CA ASP A 88 -10.91 15.97 -19.95
C ASP A 88 -12.21 16.46 -20.59
N HIS A 89 -12.37 17.77 -20.59
CA HIS A 89 -13.54 18.45 -21.09
C HIS A 89 -13.12 19.73 -21.80
N CYS A 90 -13.94 20.13 -22.75
CA CYS A 90 -13.68 21.33 -23.51
C CYS A 90 -14.03 22.59 -22.72
N VAL A 91 -13.11 23.55 -22.68
CA VAL A 91 -13.25 24.85 -22.04
C VAL A 91 -12.62 25.91 -22.94
N GLU A 92 -13.41 26.90 -23.35
CA GLU A 92 -13.01 27.98 -24.28
C GLU A 92 -12.36 27.44 -25.57
N GLY A 93 -12.86 26.31 -26.08
CA GLY A 93 -12.35 25.67 -27.30
C GLY A 93 -11.02 24.91 -27.16
N GLU A 94 -10.49 24.76 -25.94
CA GLU A 94 -9.33 23.90 -25.64
C GLU A 94 -9.75 22.69 -24.82
N CYS A 95 -9.10 21.54 -25.05
CA CYS A 95 -9.32 20.35 -24.23
C CYS A 95 -8.48 20.45 -22.95
N LEU A 96 -9.15 20.53 -21.80
CA LEU A 96 -8.51 20.62 -20.48
C LEU A 96 -9.00 19.49 -19.59
N GLY A 97 -8.10 18.80 -18.89
CA GLY A 97 -8.47 17.82 -17.87
C GLY A 97 -8.03 18.19 -16.46
N ASN A 98 -8.66 17.54 -15.47
CA ASN A 98 -8.31 17.74 -14.08
C ASN A 98 -7.02 16.97 -13.75
N PRO A 99 -6.04 17.57 -13.06
CA PRO A 99 -4.81 16.87 -12.72
C PRO A 99 -5.07 15.60 -11.93
N VAL A 100 -4.40 14.50 -12.29
CA VAL A 100 -4.39 13.27 -11.50
C VAL A 100 -3.79 13.58 -10.12
N LEU A 101 -4.60 13.38 -9.08
CA LEU A 101 -4.18 13.58 -7.69
C LEU A 101 -3.34 12.37 -7.25
N CYS A 102 -2.04 12.57 -7.10
CA CYS A 102 -1.08 11.52 -6.75
C CYS A 102 -0.74 11.51 -5.25
N ASP A 103 -1.59 12.02 -4.36
CA ASP A 103 -1.26 12.13 -2.93
C ASP A 103 -1.20 10.75 -2.24
N ASP A 104 -0.02 10.33 -1.76
CA ASP A 104 0.15 9.10 -0.96
C ASP A 104 0.10 9.32 0.56
N ASN A 105 -0.22 10.55 0.99
CA ASN A 105 -0.20 11.01 2.38
C ASN A 105 1.16 10.87 3.06
N ASN A 106 2.26 10.78 2.31
CA ASN A 106 3.60 10.76 2.87
C ASN A 106 4.25 12.15 2.75
N PRO A 107 4.46 12.88 3.86
CA PRO A 107 5.08 14.21 3.82
C PRO A 107 6.53 14.21 3.31
N CYS A 108 7.16 13.02 3.21
CA CYS A 108 8.51 12.83 2.72
C CYS A 108 8.64 12.52 1.23
N THR A 109 7.54 12.60 0.50
CA THR A 109 7.51 12.51 -0.95
C THR A 109 6.88 13.77 -1.54
N ASP A 110 7.45 14.21 -2.66
CA ASP A 110 6.86 15.20 -3.53
C ASP A 110 6.10 14.43 -4.61
N ASP A 111 4.77 14.55 -4.57
CA ASP A 111 3.88 13.73 -5.37
C ASP A 111 3.63 14.38 -6.72
N SER A 112 3.89 13.63 -7.79
CA SER A 112 3.71 14.11 -9.15
C SER A 112 3.21 12.99 -10.05
N CYS A 113 2.66 13.34 -11.20
CA CYS A 113 2.33 12.34 -12.21
C CYS A 113 3.52 12.12 -13.15
N ASP A 114 3.73 10.88 -13.57
CA ASP A 114 4.91 10.42 -14.33
C ASP A 114 4.88 10.74 -15.83
N GLY A 115 3.84 11.41 -16.32
CA GLY A 115 3.61 11.73 -17.73
C GLY A 115 2.92 10.61 -18.53
N THR A 116 2.69 9.44 -17.93
CA THR A 116 1.98 8.29 -18.51
C THR A 116 0.72 7.90 -17.73
N GLY A 117 0.31 8.72 -16.76
CA GLY A 117 -0.86 8.52 -15.91
C GLY A 117 -0.60 7.68 -14.66
N GLY A 118 0.68 7.36 -14.39
CA GLY A 118 1.13 6.80 -13.12
C GLY A 118 1.57 7.89 -12.14
N CYS A 119 1.67 7.54 -10.86
CA CYS A 119 2.17 8.43 -9.81
C CYS A 119 3.65 8.20 -9.51
N LEU A 120 4.38 9.30 -9.39
CA LEU A 120 5.78 9.40 -9.05
C LEU A 120 5.91 10.10 -7.70
N PHE A 121 6.63 9.45 -6.77
CA PHE A 121 6.83 9.90 -5.40
C PHE A 121 8.31 10.20 -5.18
N GLU A 122 8.74 11.45 -5.44
CA GLU A 122 10.15 11.80 -5.29
C GLU A 122 10.49 12.10 -3.84
N HIS A 123 11.51 11.43 -3.29
CA HIS A 123 11.91 11.64 -1.90
C HIS A 123 12.41 13.08 -1.68
N ASN A 124 11.78 13.79 -0.75
CA ASN A 124 12.23 15.12 -0.35
C ASN A 124 13.07 15.07 0.95
N THR A 125 13.57 16.23 1.36
CA THR A 125 14.36 16.39 2.60
C THR A 125 13.73 17.44 3.53
N LEU A 126 12.41 17.61 3.44
CA LEU A 126 11.70 18.57 4.27
C LEU A 126 11.62 18.10 5.72
N ALA A 127 11.25 19.02 6.61
CA ALA A 127 10.92 18.64 7.98
C ALA A 127 9.63 17.84 7.98
N CYS A 128 9.58 16.81 8.81
CA CYS A 128 8.43 15.93 8.97
C CYS A 128 8.30 15.58 10.46
N ASP A 129 7.32 14.77 10.82
CA ASP A 129 7.15 14.19 12.15
C ASP A 129 6.99 12.68 11.97
N ASP A 130 7.85 11.87 12.59
CA ASP A 130 7.83 10.40 12.47
C ASP A 130 6.88 9.75 13.50
N GLY A 131 6.22 10.56 14.34
CA GLY A 131 5.35 10.13 15.40
C GLY A 131 6.08 9.45 16.57
N ASP A 132 7.41 9.43 16.55
CA ASP A 132 8.23 8.92 17.66
C ASP A 132 8.61 10.09 18.58
N PRO A 133 8.05 10.18 19.80
CA PRO A 133 8.41 11.25 20.74
C PRO A 133 9.86 11.16 21.24
N CYS A 134 10.57 10.10 20.88
CA CYS A 134 11.95 9.84 21.26
C CYS A 134 12.96 10.20 20.15
N THR A 135 12.52 10.85 19.08
CA THR A 135 13.34 11.44 18.02
C THR A 135 13.21 12.96 18.04
N VAL A 136 14.28 13.66 17.66
CA VAL A 136 14.26 15.13 17.54
C VAL A 136 14.87 15.58 16.23
N GLY A 137 14.30 16.65 15.67
CA GLY A 137 14.77 17.25 14.41
C GLY A 137 14.45 16.37 13.21
N ASP A 138 13.25 15.81 13.17
CA ASP A 138 12.85 14.82 12.17
C ASP A 138 12.84 15.45 10.78
N SER A 139 13.43 14.71 9.86
CA SER A 139 13.60 15.16 8.48
C SER A 139 13.46 13.99 7.54
N CYS A 140 12.97 14.29 6.35
CA CYS A 140 12.76 13.30 5.33
C CYS A 140 14.10 12.79 4.79
N GLY A 141 14.23 11.47 4.70
CA GLY A 141 15.36 10.78 4.12
C GLY A 141 14.96 9.45 3.52
N GLN A 142 15.23 9.26 2.22
CA GLN A 142 14.85 8.05 1.49
C GLN A 142 13.34 7.73 1.54
N GLY A 143 12.50 8.77 1.47
CA GLY A 143 11.03 8.62 1.46
C GLY A 143 10.43 8.26 2.81
N LYS A 144 11.21 8.35 3.90
CA LYS A 144 10.75 8.10 5.27
C LYS A 144 11.06 9.28 6.16
N CYS A 145 10.16 9.58 7.06
CA CYS A 145 10.44 10.50 8.15
C CYS A 145 11.28 9.80 9.21
N GLY A 146 12.31 10.49 9.71
CA GLY A 146 13.11 10.00 10.83
C GLY A 146 13.95 11.10 11.46
N GLY A 147 14.16 11.00 12.78
CA GLY A 147 15.00 11.95 13.52
C GLY A 147 16.18 11.36 14.26
N ILE A 148 16.80 12.21 15.09
CA ILE A 148 17.91 11.83 15.96
C ILE A 148 17.32 11.25 17.25
N SER A 149 17.54 9.95 17.49
CA SER A 149 17.09 9.28 18.71
C SER A 149 17.74 9.88 19.96
N ILE A 150 16.91 10.26 20.93
CA ILE A 150 17.32 10.76 22.24
C ILE A 150 16.99 9.74 23.36
N PRO A 151 17.71 9.76 24.49
CA PRO A 151 17.38 8.91 25.64
C PRO A 151 15.97 9.24 26.16
N CYS A 152 15.06 8.29 25.99
CA CYS A 152 13.62 8.43 26.25
C CYS A 152 13.16 7.54 27.42
N ASP A 153 14.12 7.10 28.24
CA ASP A 153 13.88 6.19 29.35
C ASP A 153 13.04 6.87 30.43
N CYS A 154 12.02 6.18 30.93
CA CYS A 154 11.12 6.70 31.96
C CYS A 154 10.94 5.69 33.11
N GLN A 155 10.43 6.15 34.25
CA GLN A 155 10.02 5.26 35.36
C GLN A 155 8.58 5.52 35.82
N LYS A 156 8.03 6.68 35.48
CA LYS A 156 6.66 7.12 35.74
C LYS A 156 6.26 8.13 34.66
N ASP A 157 4.95 8.33 34.45
CA ASP A 157 4.42 9.27 33.45
C ASP A 157 4.98 10.70 33.61
N GLY A 158 5.25 11.12 34.85
CA GLY A 158 5.84 12.43 35.12
C GLY A 158 7.26 12.63 34.58
N ASP A 159 7.96 11.56 34.19
CA ASP A 159 9.28 11.66 33.55
C ASP A 159 9.14 12.02 32.05
N CYS A 160 8.02 11.66 31.42
CA CYS A 160 7.70 12.00 30.03
C CYS A 160 7.25 13.46 29.85
N ALA A 161 6.84 14.12 30.92
CA ALA A 161 6.43 15.53 30.89
C ALA A 161 7.57 16.50 30.46
N ALA A 162 8.83 16.07 30.52
CA ALA A 162 9.96 16.85 30.03
C ALA A 162 10.20 16.71 28.51
N LEU A 163 9.59 15.71 27.88
CA LEU A 163 9.64 15.44 26.44
C LEU A 163 8.39 15.92 25.71
N GLU A 164 7.34 16.30 26.45
CA GLU A 164 6.12 16.90 25.93
C GLU A 164 6.42 18.28 25.31
N ASP A 165 6.05 18.47 24.05
CA ASP A 165 6.16 19.75 23.32
C ASP A 165 4.97 20.70 23.57
N GLY A 166 3.90 20.18 24.18
CA GLY A 166 2.67 20.89 24.50
C GLY A 166 1.70 20.97 23.32
N ASP A 167 1.94 20.21 22.26
CA ASP A 167 1.04 20.05 21.13
C ASP A 167 0.01 18.94 21.45
N LEU A 168 -1.24 19.33 21.67
CA LEU A 168 -2.30 18.36 21.91
C LEU A 168 -2.73 17.62 20.63
N CYS A 169 -2.32 18.09 19.47
CA CYS A 169 -2.69 17.53 18.17
C CYS A 169 -1.88 16.26 17.84
N ASN A 170 -0.62 16.17 18.25
CA ASN A 170 0.19 14.94 18.15
C ASN A 170 0.08 14.01 19.38
N GLY A 171 -0.56 14.49 20.46
CA GLY A 171 -1.04 13.68 21.58
C GLY A 171 -0.08 13.64 22.78
N THR A 172 -0.64 13.32 23.95
CA THR A 172 0.09 13.38 25.23
C THR A 172 0.88 12.10 25.52
N LEU A 173 2.06 12.24 26.13
CA LEU A 173 2.95 11.12 26.47
C LEU A 173 2.66 10.47 27.83
N PHE A 174 2.85 9.15 27.90
CA PHE A 174 2.86 8.36 29.15
C PHE A 174 4.06 7.39 29.17
N CYS A 175 4.42 6.90 30.35
CA CYS A 175 5.52 5.95 30.50
C CYS A 175 5.00 4.51 30.33
N ASP A 176 5.38 3.84 29.23
CA ASP A 176 4.99 2.45 29.00
C ASP A 176 5.88 1.49 29.79
N LEU A 177 5.31 0.86 30.81
CA LEU A 177 6.00 -0.04 31.73
C LEU A 177 6.01 -1.51 31.28
N GLN A 178 5.59 -1.80 30.04
CA GLN A 178 5.46 -3.17 29.54
C GLN A 178 6.81 -3.84 29.27
N ASP A 179 7.76 -3.12 28.67
CA ASP A 179 9.05 -3.66 28.24
C ASP A 179 10.20 -2.77 28.75
N TRP A 180 11.27 -3.36 29.29
CA TRP A 180 12.42 -2.62 29.83
C TRP A 180 13.55 -2.52 28.78
N PRO A 181 14.18 -1.34 28.57
CA PRO A 181 13.97 -0.08 29.29
C PRO A 181 12.61 0.56 28.95
N TYR A 182 11.92 1.07 29.97
CA TYR A 182 10.60 1.69 29.82
C TYR A 182 10.73 2.99 29.02
N GLN A 183 9.81 3.21 28.08
CA GLN A 183 9.88 4.34 27.16
C GLN A 183 8.62 5.19 27.24
N CYS A 184 8.80 6.49 27.00
CA CYS A 184 7.67 7.40 26.80
C CYS A 184 6.99 7.09 25.46
N LYS A 185 5.68 6.86 25.49
CA LYS A 185 4.85 6.61 24.31
C LYS A 185 3.64 7.52 24.32
N ILE A 186 3.08 7.80 23.15
CA ILE A 186 1.81 8.52 23.01
C ILE A 186 0.69 7.67 23.61
N ILE A 187 -0.17 8.29 24.43
CA ILE A 187 -1.38 7.64 24.95
C ILE A 187 -2.30 7.32 23.76
N PRO A 188 -2.66 6.06 23.49
CA PRO A 188 -3.54 5.73 22.37
C PRO A 188 -4.87 6.50 22.46
N GLY A 189 -5.17 7.31 21.42
CA GLY A 189 -6.36 8.15 21.34
C GLY A 189 -6.27 9.51 22.04
N SER A 190 -5.08 9.92 22.52
CA SER A 190 -4.82 11.30 22.96
C SER A 190 -4.56 12.31 21.82
N PRO A 191 -4.06 11.94 20.62
CA PRO A 191 -3.96 12.88 19.50
C PRO A 191 -5.35 13.38 19.09
N VAL A 192 -5.46 14.68 18.86
CA VAL A 192 -6.73 15.29 18.45
C VAL A 192 -6.98 15.01 16.97
N ASP A 193 -7.92 14.11 16.71
CA ASP A 193 -8.47 13.86 15.38
C ASP A 193 -9.52 14.94 15.05
N CYS A 194 -9.23 15.74 14.03
CA CYS A 194 -10.11 16.83 13.61
C CYS A 194 -11.05 16.38 12.50
N PRO A 195 -12.36 16.59 12.66
CA PRO A 195 -13.33 16.16 11.65
C PRO A 195 -13.09 16.88 10.33
N GLU A 196 -13.08 16.10 9.25
CA GLU A 196 -13.01 16.60 7.88
C GLU A 196 -14.16 17.57 7.57
N ALA A 197 -13.90 18.50 6.64
CA ALA A 197 -14.91 19.43 6.18
C ALA A 197 -16.06 18.68 5.48
N GLN A 198 -17.30 19.13 5.70
CA GLN A 198 -18.49 18.53 5.08
C GLN A 198 -19.30 19.60 4.34
N GLY A 199 -19.86 19.24 3.19
CA GLY A 199 -20.68 20.13 2.35
C GLY A 199 -19.92 20.62 1.11
N VAL A 200 -20.54 21.56 0.40
CA VAL A 200 -20.07 22.08 -0.91
C VAL A 200 -18.72 22.80 -0.83
N ASP A 201 -18.37 23.37 0.32
CA ASP A 201 -17.08 24.02 0.54
C ASP A 201 -15.99 23.04 1.02
N ALA A 202 -16.32 21.76 1.23
CA ALA A 202 -15.38 20.77 1.75
C ALA A 202 -14.11 20.59 0.88
N PRO A 203 -14.18 20.61 -0.47
CA PRO A 203 -12.99 20.57 -1.32
C PRO A 203 -12.05 21.78 -1.12
N CYS A 204 -12.56 22.89 -0.56
CA CYS A 204 -11.82 24.13 -0.35
C CYS A 204 -11.34 24.31 1.10
N LEU A 205 -11.56 23.33 1.97
CA LEU A 205 -11.31 23.44 3.40
C LEU A 205 -10.52 22.23 3.92
N THR A 206 -9.42 22.50 4.62
CA THR A 206 -8.68 21.49 5.38
C THR A 206 -8.92 21.67 6.87
N ALA A 207 -9.04 20.56 7.59
CA ALA A 207 -9.09 20.56 9.04
C ALA A 207 -7.70 20.86 9.63
N ALA A 208 -7.61 21.92 10.44
CA ALA A 208 -6.40 22.31 11.16
C ALA A 208 -6.64 22.21 12.67
N CYS A 209 -5.71 21.57 13.37
CA CYS A 209 -5.70 21.50 14.82
C CYS A 209 -4.79 22.60 15.40
N GLU A 210 -5.26 23.35 16.40
CA GLU A 210 -4.44 24.34 17.10
C GLU A 210 -3.57 23.66 18.17
N PRO A 211 -2.23 23.66 18.04
CA PRO A 211 -1.32 22.85 18.88
C PRO A 211 -1.54 23.00 20.39
N ALA A 212 -1.56 24.23 20.89
CA ALA A 212 -1.61 24.49 22.33
C ALA A 212 -2.97 24.18 22.98
N THR A 213 -4.04 24.05 22.19
CA THR A 213 -5.41 23.93 22.71
C THR A 213 -6.12 22.66 22.26
N GLY A 214 -5.60 21.97 21.24
CA GLY A 214 -6.25 20.82 20.62
C GLY A 214 -7.57 21.19 19.95
N LYS A 215 -7.77 22.47 19.61
CA LYS A 215 -9.04 22.93 19.05
C LYS A 215 -9.01 22.82 17.53
N CYS A 216 -9.95 22.06 16.98
CA CYS A 216 -10.12 21.95 15.54
C CYS A 216 -10.78 23.20 14.93
N SER A 217 -10.25 23.63 13.79
CA SER A 217 -10.81 24.67 12.95
C SER A 217 -10.64 24.30 11.48
N LEU A 218 -11.58 24.72 10.63
CA LEU A 218 -11.42 24.59 9.19
C LEU A 218 -10.72 25.84 8.66
N VAL A 219 -9.70 25.64 7.84
CA VAL A 219 -8.93 26.71 7.20
C VAL A 219 -9.00 26.58 5.68
N PRO A 220 -8.93 27.70 4.93
CA PRO A 220 -8.86 27.68 3.47
C PRO A 220 -7.72 26.81 2.95
N ALA A 221 -8.02 25.93 1.99
CA ALA A 221 -7.06 25.06 1.32
C ALA A 221 -7.42 24.91 -0.17
N HIS A 222 -6.50 24.35 -0.97
CA HIS A 222 -6.70 24.03 -2.39
C HIS A 222 -7.13 25.23 -3.28
N GLU A 223 -6.53 26.41 -3.06
CA GLU A 223 -6.88 27.63 -3.81
C GLU A 223 -6.72 27.43 -5.34
N GLY A 224 -7.78 27.73 -6.10
CA GLY A 224 -7.83 27.52 -7.56
C GLY A 224 -8.23 26.11 -8.01
N ALA A 225 -8.33 25.13 -7.11
CA ALA A 225 -8.82 23.80 -7.44
C ALA A 225 -10.30 23.85 -7.85
N ALA A 226 -10.69 22.99 -8.80
CA ALA A 226 -12.07 22.83 -9.20
C ALA A 226 -12.91 22.31 -8.02
N CYS A 227 -14.08 22.88 -7.86
CA CYS A 227 -15.08 22.44 -6.87
C CYS A 227 -16.46 22.51 -7.53
N ASP A 228 -17.45 21.85 -6.94
CA ASP A 228 -18.84 21.82 -7.44
C ASP A 228 -19.77 22.15 -6.28
N ASP A 229 -20.45 23.29 -6.36
CA ASP A 229 -21.40 23.75 -5.35
C ASP A 229 -22.81 23.18 -5.52
N GLY A 230 -23.01 22.35 -6.56
CA GLY A 230 -24.26 21.71 -6.92
C GLY A 230 -25.24 22.62 -7.68
N ASP A 231 -24.83 23.84 -8.06
CA ASP A 231 -25.59 24.75 -8.93
C ASP A 231 -25.22 24.52 -10.40
N TRP A 232 -26.09 23.82 -11.12
CA TRP A 232 -25.94 23.54 -12.55
C TRP A 232 -25.96 24.78 -13.46
N CYS A 233 -26.15 25.97 -12.88
CA CYS A 233 -26.14 27.26 -13.59
C CYS A 233 -24.82 28.00 -13.52
N ILE A 234 -23.86 27.53 -12.74
CA ILE A 234 -22.54 28.13 -12.61
C ILE A 234 -21.52 27.08 -13.05
N LEU A 235 -20.69 27.42 -14.04
CA LEU A 235 -19.67 26.53 -14.60
C LEU A 235 -18.27 27.06 -14.28
N GLY A 236 -17.31 26.15 -14.09
CA GLY A 236 -15.91 26.50 -13.84
C GLY A 236 -15.68 27.09 -12.45
N GLU A 237 -16.23 26.46 -11.40
CA GLU A 237 -16.08 26.95 -10.04
C GLU A 237 -14.73 26.56 -9.45
N HIS A 238 -14.11 27.50 -8.75
CA HIS A 238 -12.81 27.29 -8.13
C HIS A 238 -12.81 27.73 -6.67
N CYS A 239 -12.03 27.02 -5.85
CA CYS A 239 -11.82 27.35 -4.46
C CYS A 239 -11.19 28.73 -4.30
N THR A 240 -11.91 29.65 -3.64
CA THR A 240 -11.41 30.99 -3.31
C THR A 240 -11.64 31.30 -1.83
N GLY A 241 -10.57 31.40 -1.05
CA GLY A 241 -10.65 31.77 0.37
C GLY A 241 -11.47 30.81 1.22
N GLY A 242 -11.43 29.51 0.89
CA GLY A 242 -12.12 28.44 1.61
C GLY A 242 -13.59 28.27 1.25
N LYS A 243 -13.99 28.76 0.08
CA LYS A 243 -15.35 28.62 -0.45
C LYS A 243 -15.34 28.20 -1.92
N CYS A 244 -16.32 27.41 -2.30
CA CYS A 244 -16.66 27.17 -3.68
C CYS A 244 -17.66 28.24 -4.18
N GLY A 245 -17.49 28.78 -5.39
CA GLY A 245 -18.51 29.68 -5.97
C GLY A 245 -17.98 30.89 -6.77
N ALA A 246 -16.87 30.74 -7.50
CA ALA A 246 -16.33 31.78 -8.38
C ALA A 246 -16.41 31.41 -9.88
N GLY A 247 -17.43 30.67 -10.30
CA GLY A 247 -17.64 30.30 -11.71
C GLY A 247 -18.40 31.35 -12.55
N VAL A 248 -18.60 31.02 -13.83
CA VAL A 248 -19.29 31.85 -14.82
C VAL A 248 -20.72 31.34 -14.99
N ALA A 249 -21.69 32.24 -15.14
CA ALA A 249 -23.08 31.85 -15.36
C ALA A 249 -23.23 31.14 -16.72
N SER A 250 -23.78 29.92 -16.69
CA SER A 250 -24.05 29.11 -17.87
C SER A 250 -25.02 29.82 -18.81
N ASN A 251 -24.62 29.97 -20.08
CA ASN A 251 -25.45 30.61 -21.09
C ASN A 251 -26.49 29.61 -21.64
N CYS A 252 -27.68 29.62 -21.06
CA CYS A 252 -28.77 28.75 -21.49
C CYS A 252 -29.51 29.23 -22.75
N ALA A 253 -28.96 30.17 -23.52
CA ALA A 253 -29.60 30.63 -24.75
C ALA A 253 -29.57 29.53 -25.84
N ASP A 254 -30.72 29.08 -26.34
CA ASP A 254 -30.81 28.07 -27.41
C ASP A 254 -31.04 28.67 -28.81
N ASP A 255 -30.93 30.00 -28.92
CA ASP A 255 -31.19 30.81 -30.12
C ASP A 255 -32.59 30.58 -30.75
N ASN A 256 -33.51 29.96 -30.01
CA ASN A 256 -34.88 29.75 -30.46
C ASN A 256 -35.78 30.86 -29.89
N PRO A 257 -36.34 31.75 -30.73
CA PRO A 257 -37.22 32.83 -30.25
C PRO A 257 -38.52 32.33 -29.61
N CYS A 258 -38.84 31.03 -29.76
CA CYS A 258 -40.04 30.39 -29.22
C CYS A 258 -39.87 29.72 -27.87
N THR A 259 -38.73 29.92 -27.23
CA THR A 259 -38.43 29.44 -25.88
C THR A 259 -37.96 30.62 -25.03
N ASP A 260 -38.44 30.66 -23.78
CA ASP A 260 -37.91 31.52 -22.75
C ASP A 260 -36.86 30.71 -21.99
N ASP A 261 -35.60 31.08 -22.18
CA ASP A 261 -34.46 30.39 -21.63
C ASP A 261 -34.21 30.85 -20.19
N SER A 262 -34.11 29.88 -19.29
CA SER A 262 -33.80 30.12 -17.89
C SER A 262 -32.94 29.01 -17.36
N CYS A 263 -32.04 29.34 -16.45
CA CYS A 263 -31.26 28.32 -15.77
C CYS A 263 -31.90 27.94 -14.44
N ASN A 264 -32.08 26.63 -14.23
CA ASN A 264 -32.56 26.06 -12.98
C ASN A 264 -31.38 25.44 -12.20
N PRO A 265 -31.09 25.91 -10.97
CA PRO A 265 -29.93 25.43 -10.19
C PRO A 265 -29.86 23.93 -9.91
N LEU A 266 -30.99 23.20 -10.02
CA LEU A 266 -31.06 21.76 -9.75
C LEU A 266 -31.28 20.90 -11.01
N ALA A 267 -31.56 21.53 -12.16
CA ALA A 267 -31.96 20.83 -13.38
C ALA A 267 -31.24 21.32 -14.65
N GLY A 268 -30.33 22.29 -14.52
CA GLY A 268 -29.60 22.90 -15.63
C GLY A 268 -30.48 23.83 -16.48
N CYS A 269 -30.13 23.97 -17.76
CA CYS A 269 -30.85 24.84 -18.68
C CYS A 269 -32.28 24.35 -18.95
N LEU A 270 -33.24 25.27 -18.79
CA LEU A 270 -34.66 25.05 -19.02
C LEU A 270 -35.16 26.00 -20.12
N HIS A 271 -35.61 25.42 -21.22
CA HIS A 271 -36.17 26.11 -22.38
C HIS A 271 -37.70 26.00 -22.33
N THR A 272 -38.36 27.04 -21.80
CA THR A 272 -39.82 26.99 -21.62
C THR A 272 -40.51 27.56 -22.85
N ALA A 273 -41.29 26.73 -23.56
CA ALA A 273 -42.04 27.17 -24.73
C ALA A 273 -42.88 28.45 -24.45
N ASN A 274 -42.61 29.51 -25.21
CA ASN A 274 -43.32 30.78 -25.10
C ASN A 274 -44.35 30.93 -26.23
N THR A 275 -45.08 32.04 -26.22
CA THR A 275 -46.08 32.38 -27.25
C THR A 275 -45.75 33.72 -27.92
N ALA A 276 -44.47 34.07 -27.99
CA ALA A 276 -44.02 35.30 -28.64
C ALA A 276 -44.29 35.25 -30.15
N SER A 277 -44.24 36.41 -30.80
CA SER A 277 -44.22 36.47 -32.26
C SER A 277 -42.89 35.96 -32.78
N CYS A 278 -42.92 35.13 -33.80
CA CYS A 278 -41.75 34.59 -34.49
C CYS A 278 -41.96 34.74 -36.01
N GLU A 279 -41.00 34.31 -36.82
CA GLU A 279 -41.14 34.30 -38.29
C GLU A 279 -40.88 32.87 -38.78
N ASP A 280 -41.83 32.28 -39.51
CA ASP A 280 -41.75 30.89 -39.97
C ASP A 280 -40.94 30.72 -41.28
N GLY A 281 -40.41 31.83 -41.81
CA GLY A 281 -39.65 31.87 -43.06
C GLY A 281 -40.51 31.90 -44.33
N SER A 282 -41.85 32.03 -44.22
CA SER A 282 -42.78 32.15 -45.35
C SER A 282 -43.32 33.58 -45.50
N LEU A 283 -43.07 34.20 -46.67
CA LEU A 283 -43.62 35.51 -47.05
C LEU A 283 -45.14 35.51 -47.32
N CYS A 284 -45.80 34.36 -47.19
CA CYS A 284 -47.22 34.16 -47.51
C CYS A 284 -48.13 34.02 -46.29
N THR A 285 -47.53 34.00 -45.11
CA THR A 285 -48.15 33.92 -43.79
C THR A 285 -47.87 35.23 -43.07
N VAL A 286 -48.88 35.77 -42.38
CA VAL A 286 -48.70 36.95 -41.52
C VAL A 286 -49.26 36.64 -40.14
N GLU A 287 -48.68 37.27 -39.11
CA GLU A 287 -49.04 37.08 -37.69
C GLU A 287 -48.61 35.69 -37.15
N ASP A 288 -47.40 35.24 -37.48
CA ASP A 288 -46.80 33.99 -36.98
C ASP A 288 -46.52 34.06 -35.46
N ALA A 289 -46.72 32.94 -34.78
CA ALA A 289 -46.59 32.87 -33.32
C ALA A 289 -46.04 31.54 -32.85
N CYS A 290 -45.30 31.60 -31.75
CA CYS A 290 -44.73 30.44 -31.09
C CYS A 290 -45.82 29.56 -30.46
N SER A 291 -45.73 28.26 -30.68
CA SER A 291 -46.60 27.26 -30.07
C SER A 291 -45.83 25.96 -29.85
N GLY A 292 -45.78 25.50 -28.60
CA GLY A 292 -45.11 24.24 -28.24
C GLY A 292 -43.59 24.24 -28.46
N GLY A 293 -42.94 25.40 -28.40
CA GLY A 293 -41.48 25.54 -28.58
C GLY A 293 -41.04 25.66 -30.05
N THR A 294 -41.99 25.70 -30.97
CA THR A 294 -41.75 25.84 -32.42
C THR A 294 -42.52 27.01 -33.00
N CYS A 295 -41.94 27.71 -33.98
CA CYS A 295 -42.65 28.77 -34.69
C CYS A 295 -43.73 28.16 -35.58
N SER A 296 -45.00 28.48 -35.29
CA SER A 296 -46.14 27.98 -36.06
C SER A 296 -46.63 29.06 -37.01
N SER A 297 -46.86 28.67 -38.26
CA SER A 297 -47.38 29.52 -39.33
C SER A 297 -48.71 30.18 -38.95
N GLY A 298 -48.78 31.50 -39.12
CA GLY A 298 -49.93 32.35 -38.81
C GLY A 298 -51.18 31.98 -39.61
N THR A 299 -52.35 32.21 -39.03
CA THR A 299 -53.65 31.75 -39.61
C THR A 299 -54.17 32.62 -40.76
N LYS A 300 -53.45 33.68 -41.15
CA LYS A 300 -53.90 34.69 -42.10
C LYS A 300 -52.98 34.70 -43.32
N ALA A 301 -53.52 34.24 -44.46
CA ALA A 301 -52.82 34.21 -45.73
C ALA A 301 -52.83 35.58 -46.43
N LEU A 302 -51.73 35.92 -47.11
CA LEU A 302 -51.57 37.13 -47.91
C LEU A 302 -52.51 37.11 -49.15
N ASP A 303 -53.38 38.12 -49.33
CA ASP A 303 -54.33 38.22 -50.45
C ASP A 303 -53.66 38.80 -51.71
N CYS A 304 -53.63 38.01 -52.78
CA CYS A 304 -52.90 38.30 -54.01
C CYS A 304 -53.81 38.54 -55.24
N ASN A 305 -55.12 38.82 -55.12
CA ASN A 305 -56.01 38.88 -56.30
C ASN A 305 -55.87 40.17 -57.15
N ASP A 306 -55.69 40.05 -58.49
CA ASP A 306 -55.51 41.18 -59.42
C ASP A 306 -56.75 41.59 -60.26
N GLY A 307 -57.83 40.81 -60.21
CA GLY A 307 -59.11 41.09 -60.88
C GLY A 307 -59.18 40.79 -62.39
N ASN A 308 -58.21 40.10 -62.98
CA ASN A 308 -58.27 39.62 -64.36
C ASN A 308 -58.78 38.15 -64.43
N PRO A 309 -59.85 37.84 -65.19
CA PRO A 309 -60.39 36.47 -65.28
C PRO A 309 -59.47 35.47 -66.03
N CYS A 310 -58.39 35.95 -66.66
CA CYS A 310 -57.40 35.15 -67.37
C CYS A 310 -56.05 35.02 -66.60
N THR A 311 -56.02 35.29 -65.29
CA THR A 311 -54.87 35.07 -64.40
C THR A 311 -55.30 34.28 -63.15
N THR A 312 -54.40 33.46 -62.63
CA THR A 312 -54.56 32.72 -61.37
C THR A 312 -53.53 33.26 -60.41
N ASP A 313 -54.01 33.83 -59.32
CA ASP A 313 -53.18 34.47 -58.33
C ASP A 313 -52.87 33.50 -57.20
N SER A 314 -51.59 33.34 -56.87
CA SER A 314 -51.10 32.43 -55.84
C SER A 314 -49.97 33.09 -55.05
N CYS A 315 -49.71 32.62 -53.84
CA CYS A 315 -48.59 33.11 -53.04
C CYS A 315 -47.55 32.00 -52.88
N ALA A 316 -46.28 32.30 -53.20
CA ALA A 316 -45.16 31.37 -53.03
C ALA A 316 -44.32 31.73 -51.79
N PRO A 317 -44.05 30.78 -50.87
CA PRO A 317 -43.46 31.05 -49.55
C PRO A 317 -42.13 31.83 -49.55
N LYS A 318 -41.30 31.74 -50.60
CA LYS A 318 -40.01 32.46 -50.69
C LYS A 318 -40.05 33.75 -51.51
N THR A 319 -41.11 34.01 -52.28
CA THR A 319 -41.16 35.11 -53.26
C THR A 319 -42.40 36.00 -53.18
N GLY A 320 -43.42 35.66 -52.39
CA GLY A 320 -44.66 36.44 -52.24
C GLY A 320 -45.67 36.20 -53.36
N CYS A 321 -46.54 37.19 -53.63
CA CYS A 321 -47.63 37.07 -54.62
C CYS A 321 -47.13 36.85 -56.06
N LEU A 322 -47.71 35.86 -56.74
CA LEU A 322 -47.46 35.47 -58.11
C LEU A 322 -48.79 35.48 -58.89
N HIS A 323 -48.82 36.20 -60.01
CA HIS A 323 -49.99 36.32 -60.90
C HIS A 323 -49.69 35.59 -62.21
N GLN A 324 -50.07 34.32 -62.29
CA GLN A 324 -49.71 33.45 -63.40
C GLN A 324 -50.87 33.34 -64.38
N ALA A 325 -50.61 33.44 -65.69
CA ALA A 325 -51.67 33.38 -66.70
C ALA A 325 -52.53 32.11 -66.52
N ALA A 326 -53.84 32.29 -66.41
CA ALA A 326 -54.83 31.23 -66.28
C ALA A 326 -55.45 30.90 -67.63
N GLU A 327 -55.62 29.60 -67.88
CA GLU A 327 -56.42 29.08 -68.99
C GLU A 327 -57.86 28.88 -68.49
N GLY A 328 -58.85 29.34 -69.27
CA GLY A 328 -60.27 29.32 -68.87
C GLY A 328 -61.17 29.95 -69.93
N SER A 329 -62.50 29.83 -69.78
CA SER A 329 -63.47 30.28 -70.79
C SER A 329 -63.77 31.78 -70.73
N CYS A 330 -63.91 32.41 -71.89
CA CYS A 330 -64.38 33.77 -72.11
C CYS A 330 -65.32 33.81 -73.35
N ASP A 331 -65.79 34.97 -73.87
CA ASP A 331 -66.77 35.05 -75.00
C ASP A 331 -66.37 36.12 -76.07
N ASP A 332 -66.42 35.79 -77.37
CA ASP A 332 -66.00 36.62 -78.52
C ASP A 332 -67.09 37.06 -79.53
N GLY A 333 -68.28 36.44 -79.53
CA GLY A 333 -69.45 36.84 -80.36
C GLY A 333 -69.65 36.27 -81.80
N ASN A 334 -69.12 35.11 -82.20
CA ASN A 334 -69.35 34.46 -83.54
C ASN A 334 -70.10 33.08 -83.48
N THR A 335 -70.99 32.74 -84.43
CA THR A 335 -71.88 31.53 -84.40
C THR A 335 -71.37 30.26 -85.09
N CYS A 336 -70.23 30.32 -85.78
CA CYS A 336 -69.47 29.11 -86.12
C CYS A 336 -68.30 28.91 -85.15
N THR A 337 -68.28 29.57 -84.00
CA THR A 337 -67.29 29.35 -82.94
C THR A 337 -68.00 29.14 -81.60
N GLU A 338 -67.47 28.24 -80.76
CA GLU A 338 -67.98 27.99 -79.41
C GLU A 338 -66.79 27.74 -78.47
N GLY A 339 -66.82 28.32 -77.27
CA GLY A 339 -65.79 28.15 -76.24
C GLY A 339 -64.56 29.05 -76.39
N ASP A 340 -64.76 30.37 -76.42
CA ASP A 340 -63.65 31.33 -76.38
C ASP A 340 -62.84 31.15 -75.08
N SER A 341 -61.52 31.34 -75.15
CA SER A 341 -60.62 30.93 -74.07
C SER A 341 -59.50 31.93 -73.83
N CYS A 342 -59.10 32.07 -72.58
CA CYS A 342 -57.95 32.85 -72.16
C CYS A 342 -56.65 32.18 -72.62
N LYS A 343 -55.77 32.94 -73.29
CA LYS A 343 -54.42 32.50 -73.67
C LYS A 343 -53.44 33.64 -73.45
N ASP A 344 -52.33 33.35 -72.76
CA ASP A 344 -51.29 34.34 -72.37
C ASP A 344 -51.85 35.58 -71.65
N GLY A 345 -52.89 35.39 -70.82
CA GLY A 345 -53.51 36.47 -70.04
C GLY A 345 -54.56 37.32 -70.78
N VAL A 346 -54.94 36.95 -72.01
CA VAL A 346 -55.93 37.66 -72.84
C VAL A 346 -56.95 36.70 -73.46
N CYS A 347 -58.23 37.10 -73.51
CA CYS A 347 -59.30 36.31 -74.12
C CYS A 347 -59.18 36.25 -75.65
N VAL A 348 -59.11 35.04 -76.21
CA VAL A 348 -59.03 34.78 -77.65
C VAL A 348 -60.22 33.95 -78.14
N SER A 349 -60.67 34.23 -79.37
CA SER A 349 -61.76 33.54 -80.08
C SER A 349 -61.60 32.01 -80.09
N GLY A 350 -62.68 31.30 -79.77
CA GLY A 350 -62.78 29.85 -79.61
C GLY A 350 -62.90 29.07 -80.92
N MET A 351 -63.14 27.76 -80.79
CA MET A 351 -62.99 26.81 -81.89
C MET A 351 -64.16 26.84 -82.88
N VAL A 352 -63.83 26.70 -84.16
CA VAL A 352 -64.80 26.57 -85.25
C VAL A 352 -65.68 25.34 -85.07
N LEU A 353 -67.01 25.44 -85.27
CA LEU A 353 -68.00 24.35 -85.19
C LEU A 353 -67.51 23.11 -85.95
N VAL A 354 -67.07 22.09 -85.21
CA VAL A 354 -66.54 20.84 -85.77
C VAL A 354 -67.67 19.86 -85.97
N CYS A 355 -67.78 19.44 -87.21
CA CYS A 355 -68.64 18.35 -87.63
C CYS A 355 -68.03 17.04 -87.18
N LYS A 356 -68.68 16.33 -86.25
CA LYS A 356 -68.24 14.99 -85.81
C LYS A 356 -69.36 13.97 -85.95
N ASP A 357 -69.02 12.81 -86.49
CA ASP A 357 -69.83 11.59 -86.46
C ASP A 357 -69.23 10.53 -85.52
N ASP A 358 -68.24 10.93 -84.71
CA ASP A 358 -67.46 10.10 -83.77
C ASP A 358 -66.78 8.88 -84.42
N ASN A 359 -66.56 8.90 -85.74
CA ASN A 359 -65.84 7.85 -86.44
C ASN A 359 -64.50 8.36 -86.97
N VAL A 360 -63.40 8.04 -86.29
CA VAL A 360 -62.02 8.38 -86.72
C VAL A 360 -61.66 7.88 -88.13
N CYS A 361 -62.42 6.90 -88.65
CA CYS A 361 -62.27 6.39 -90.01
C CYS A 361 -63.08 7.16 -91.07
N THR A 362 -63.64 8.33 -90.74
CA THR A 362 -64.20 9.34 -91.66
C THR A 362 -63.53 10.71 -91.45
N THR A 363 -63.60 11.58 -92.44
CA THR A 363 -63.05 12.94 -92.47
C THR A 363 -64.19 13.90 -92.71
N GLU A 364 -64.26 14.93 -91.88
CA GLU A 364 -65.41 15.80 -91.72
C GLU A 364 -65.15 17.23 -92.25
N SER A 365 -66.21 17.92 -92.68
CA SER A 365 -66.13 19.32 -93.17
C SER A 365 -67.37 20.13 -92.79
N CYS A 366 -67.19 21.42 -92.50
CA CYS A 366 -68.24 22.33 -92.02
C CYS A 366 -68.49 23.49 -93.00
N ASP A 367 -69.73 23.62 -93.47
CA ASP A 367 -70.17 24.70 -94.35
C ASP A 367 -70.72 25.90 -93.55
N PRO A 368 -70.22 27.15 -93.73
CA PRO A 368 -70.59 28.31 -92.92
C PRO A 368 -72.04 28.82 -93.05
N LYS A 369 -72.88 28.18 -93.88
CA LYS A 369 -74.33 28.41 -93.92
C LYS A 369 -75.17 27.14 -93.75
N ALA A 370 -74.61 25.96 -93.97
CA ALA A 370 -75.36 24.69 -93.99
C ALA A 370 -74.92 23.65 -92.94
N GLY A 371 -73.80 23.81 -92.25
CA GLY A 371 -73.32 22.83 -91.27
C GLY A 371 -72.62 21.61 -91.92
N CYS A 372 -72.78 20.40 -91.35
CA CYS A 372 -71.78 19.32 -91.41
C CYS A 372 -71.87 18.24 -92.52
N VAL A 373 -70.71 17.74 -93.00
CA VAL A 373 -70.53 16.73 -94.09
C VAL A 373 -69.39 15.70 -93.77
N PHE A 374 -69.52 14.39 -94.10
CA PHE A 374 -68.58 13.28 -93.70
C PHE A 374 -68.14 12.32 -94.85
N THR A 375 -66.84 11.92 -94.93
CA THR A 375 -66.25 11.02 -95.98
C THR A 375 -65.21 9.99 -95.47
N MET A 376 -65.17 8.74 -95.94
CA MET A 376 -64.29 7.66 -95.39
C MET A 376 -62.77 7.87 -95.61
N ASN A 377 -61.93 7.53 -94.61
CA ASN A 377 -60.47 7.76 -94.61
C ASN A 377 -59.62 6.50 -94.25
N GLN A 378 -58.29 6.66 -94.15
CA GLN A 378 -57.30 5.63 -93.77
C GLN A 378 -56.43 6.10 -92.59
N ALA A 379 -56.98 6.91 -91.69
CA ALA A 379 -56.25 7.51 -90.59
C ALA A 379 -55.80 6.45 -89.55
N PRO A 380 -54.77 6.75 -88.75
CA PRO A 380 -54.51 6.02 -87.52
C PRO A 380 -55.74 6.07 -86.62
N CYS A 381 -56.04 4.98 -85.95
CA CYS A 381 -57.16 4.88 -85.02
C CYS A 381 -56.72 4.07 -83.80
N ASP A 382 -57.63 3.79 -82.88
CA ASP A 382 -57.41 2.92 -81.72
C ASP A 382 -58.51 1.85 -81.73
N ASP A 383 -58.13 0.57 -81.73
CA ASP A 383 -59.09 -0.54 -81.79
C ASP A 383 -59.68 -0.90 -80.40
N GLY A 384 -59.32 -0.14 -79.38
CA GLY A 384 -59.76 -0.30 -78.00
C GLY A 384 -58.96 -1.35 -77.23
N SER A 385 -57.90 -1.92 -77.80
CA SER A 385 -56.95 -2.80 -77.11
C SER A 385 -55.69 -2.03 -76.69
N LEU A 386 -55.45 -1.95 -75.39
CA LEU A 386 -54.20 -1.40 -74.85
C LEU A 386 -52.98 -2.29 -75.10
N CYS A 387 -53.17 -3.45 -75.75
CA CYS A 387 -52.13 -4.42 -76.09
C CYS A 387 -51.74 -4.38 -77.55
N THR A 388 -52.14 -3.34 -78.28
CA THR A 388 -51.80 -3.14 -79.69
C THR A 388 -51.24 -1.73 -79.88
N GLN A 389 -50.27 -1.59 -80.80
CA GLN A 389 -49.69 -0.31 -81.17
C GLN A 389 -49.72 -0.15 -82.68
N GLY A 390 -50.09 1.06 -83.14
CA GLY A 390 -50.09 1.41 -84.56
C GLY A 390 -51.37 1.07 -85.32
N ASP A 391 -52.52 1.06 -84.64
CA ASP A 391 -53.80 0.68 -85.24
C ASP A 391 -54.24 1.66 -86.34
N HIS A 392 -54.90 1.12 -87.37
CA HIS A 392 -55.24 1.90 -88.57
C HIS A 392 -56.63 1.56 -89.13
N CYS A 393 -57.23 2.56 -89.77
CA CYS A 393 -58.57 2.45 -90.34
C CYS A 393 -58.55 1.63 -91.64
N GLN A 394 -59.26 0.51 -91.65
CA GLN A 394 -59.51 -0.29 -92.85
C GLN A 394 -61.01 -0.41 -93.11
N LEU A 395 -61.48 0.15 -94.24
CA LEU A 395 -62.89 0.11 -94.69
C LEU A 395 -63.90 0.68 -93.67
N GLY A 396 -63.54 1.75 -92.95
CA GLY A 396 -64.43 2.41 -91.98
C GLY A 396 -64.48 1.77 -90.59
N THR A 397 -63.55 0.86 -90.28
CA THR A 397 -63.40 0.21 -88.95
C THR A 397 -61.93 0.19 -88.55
N CYS A 398 -61.65 0.38 -87.26
CA CYS A 398 -60.29 0.33 -86.72
C CYS A 398 -59.83 -1.11 -86.47
N ILE A 399 -58.60 -1.45 -86.86
CA ILE A 399 -57.99 -2.77 -86.63
C ILE A 399 -56.60 -2.65 -85.99
N GLY A 400 -56.30 -3.52 -85.03
CA GLY A 400 -55.01 -3.60 -84.35
C GLY A 400 -53.86 -4.07 -85.23
N ALA A 401 -52.74 -3.35 -85.24
CA ALA A 401 -51.62 -3.61 -86.17
C ALA A 401 -50.49 -4.48 -85.59
N PHE A 402 -49.99 -4.19 -84.38
CA PHE A 402 -48.86 -4.90 -83.76
C PHE A 402 -49.09 -5.13 -82.26
N PRO A 403 -48.77 -6.31 -81.69
CA PRO A 403 -48.88 -6.56 -80.25
C PRO A 403 -47.85 -5.75 -79.44
N LEU A 404 -48.29 -5.12 -78.36
CA LEU A 404 -47.48 -4.34 -77.42
C LEU A 404 -46.58 -5.27 -76.57
N THR A 405 -45.28 -5.01 -76.53
CA THR A 405 -44.33 -5.74 -75.66
C THR A 405 -44.30 -5.12 -74.27
N CYS A 406 -44.88 -5.82 -73.30
CA CYS A 406 -45.02 -5.35 -71.93
C CYS A 406 -43.88 -5.84 -71.03
N SER A 407 -42.65 -5.37 -71.26
CA SER A 407 -41.54 -5.71 -70.35
C SER A 407 -41.17 -4.56 -69.43
N ASP A 408 -41.18 -4.82 -68.12
CA ASP A 408 -40.74 -3.87 -67.09
C ASP A 408 -39.25 -4.04 -66.71
N GLY A 409 -38.57 -5.01 -67.32
CA GLY A 409 -37.16 -5.31 -67.04
C GLY A 409 -36.92 -5.93 -65.66
N ASN A 410 -37.96 -6.28 -64.91
CA ASN A 410 -37.85 -6.88 -63.58
C ASN A 410 -37.95 -8.42 -63.67
N VAL A 411 -36.86 -9.10 -63.34
CA VAL A 411 -36.79 -10.57 -63.32
C VAL A 411 -37.79 -11.22 -62.34
N CYS A 412 -38.25 -10.47 -61.33
CA CYS A 412 -39.21 -10.92 -60.33
C CYS A 412 -40.68 -10.76 -60.73
N THR A 413 -40.95 -10.41 -61.98
CA THR A 413 -42.29 -10.31 -62.54
C THR A 413 -42.41 -11.10 -63.85
N ASP A 414 -43.56 -11.75 -64.01
CA ASP A 414 -43.99 -12.32 -65.27
C ASP A 414 -44.80 -11.26 -66.02
N ASP A 415 -44.23 -10.84 -67.14
CA ASP A 415 -44.74 -9.84 -68.06
C ASP A 415 -45.92 -10.37 -68.89
N GLY A 416 -47.06 -9.68 -68.81
CA GLY A 416 -48.25 -9.99 -69.60
C GLY A 416 -48.93 -8.72 -70.10
N CYS A 417 -49.81 -8.87 -71.08
CA CYS A 417 -50.65 -7.77 -71.55
C CYS A 417 -52.12 -8.17 -71.51
N ASP A 418 -52.93 -7.39 -70.79
CA ASP A 418 -54.38 -7.51 -70.76
C ASP A 418 -55.00 -6.44 -71.66
N ALA A 419 -55.87 -6.83 -72.59
CA ALA A 419 -56.39 -5.93 -73.62
C ALA A 419 -57.16 -4.70 -73.09
N LYS A 420 -57.62 -4.71 -71.82
CA LYS A 420 -58.36 -3.60 -71.19
C LYS A 420 -57.56 -2.84 -70.13
N VAL A 421 -56.55 -3.49 -69.55
CA VAL A 421 -55.74 -2.92 -68.47
C VAL A 421 -54.35 -2.48 -68.96
N GLY A 422 -53.90 -3.01 -70.11
CA GLY A 422 -52.57 -2.79 -70.66
C GLY A 422 -51.56 -3.77 -70.07
N CYS A 423 -50.33 -3.33 -69.87
CA CYS A 423 -49.28 -4.17 -69.30
C CYS A 423 -49.58 -4.59 -67.85
N THR A 424 -49.49 -5.89 -67.58
CA THR A 424 -49.67 -6.48 -66.25
C THR A 424 -48.42 -7.25 -65.87
N PHE A 425 -47.85 -6.93 -64.72
CA PHE A 425 -46.64 -7.57 -64.20
C PHE A 425 -47.04 -8.43 -63.00
N LYS A 426 -46.96 -9.76 -63.09
CA LYS A 426 -47.35 -10.66 -61.98
C LYS A 426 -46.12 -11.07 -61.17
N PRO A 427 -46.10 -10.93 -59.84
CA PRO A 427 -44.95 -11.34 -59.04
C PRO A 427 -44.66 -12.84 -59.21
N ASN A 428 -43.39 -13.20 -59.42
CA ASN A 428 -42.94 -14.59 -59.49
C ASN A 428 -41.98 -14.94 -58.33
N GLN A 429 -41.50 -16.19 -58.29
CA GLN A 429 -40.53 -16.69 -57.30
C GLN A 429 -39.24 -17.21 -57.97
N ALA A 430 -38.88 -16.64 -59.12
CA ALA A 430 -37.66 -17.02 -59.82
C ALA A 430 -36.41 -16.70 -58.96
N ALA A 431 -35.30 -17.35 -59.28
CA ALA A 431 -34.00 -16.93 -58.78
C ALA A 431 -33.67 -15.56 -59.38
N CYS A 432 -33.10 -14.69 -58.55
CA CYS A 432 -32.64 -13.37 -58.95
C CYS A 432 -31.25 -13.13 -58.35
N ASN A 433 -30.68 -11.96 -58.58
CA ASN A 433 -29.45 -11.52 -57.92
C ASN A 433 -29.70 -10.11 -57.42
N ASP A 434 -29.42 -9.86 -56.14
CA ASP A 434 -29.63 -8.57 -55.49
C ASP A 434 -28.46 -7.59 -55.70
N GLY A 435 -27.43 -8.00 -56.47
CA GLY A 435 -26.22 -7.23 -56.74
C GLY A 435 -25.12 -7.38 -55.68
N SER A 436 -25.36 -8.13 -54.61
CA SER A 436 -24.40 -8.37 -53.53
C SER A 436 -23.70 -9.72 -53.70
N VAL A 437 -22.37 -9.74 -53.54
CA VAL A 437 -21.61 -11.01 -53.47
C VAL A 437 -21.70 -11.66 -52.07
N CYS A 438 -22.24 -10.93 -51.10
CA CYS A 438 -22.40 -11.36 -49.70
C CYS A 438 -23.66 -12.16 -49.46
N THR A 439 -24.46 -12.42 -50.48
CA THR A 439 -25.73 -13.15 -50.38
C THR A 439 -25.76 -14.21 -51.47
N THR A 440 -26.19 -15.42 -51.10
CA THR A 440 -26.29 -16.53 -52.03
C THR A 440 -27.70 -17.13 -52.01
N GLY A 441 -28.22 -17.42 -53.19
CA GLY A 441 -29.56 -18.00 -53.35
C GLY A 441 -30.69 -16.98 -53.28
N ASP A 442 -30.47 -15.76 -53.77
CA ASP A 442 -31.50 -14.72 -53.80
C ASP A 442 -32.71 -15.16 -54.62
N ALA A 443 -33.89 -14.84 -54.10
CA ALA A 443 -35.14 -15.29 -54.68
C ALA A 443 -36.18 -14.18 -54.68
N CYS A 444 -36.99 -14.17 -55.73
CA CYS A 444 -38.07 -13.22 -55.87
C CYS A 444 -39.16 -13.45 -54.82
N SER A 445 -39.52 -12.40 -54.10
CA SER A 445 -40.64 -12.42 -53.15
C SER A 445 -41.35 -11.08 -53.15
N GLY A 446 -42.55 -11.05 -53.72
CA GLY A 446 -43.41 -9.86 -53.71
C GLY A 446 -42.94 -8.75 -54.65
N ARG A 447 -42.40 -9.13 -55.84
CA ARG A 447 -41.83 -8.26 -56.90
C ARG A 447 -40.42 -7.75 -56.65
N TRP A 448 -39.82 -8.10 -55.52
CA TRP A 448 -38.47 -7.70 -55.13
C TRP A 448 -37.56 -8.92 -55.09
N CYS A 449 -36.31 -8.74 -55.50
CA CYS A 449 -35.28 -9.73 -55.25
C CYS A 449 -34.93 -9.67 -53.76
N LYS A 450 -35.23 -10.74 -53.02
CA LYS A 450 -34.86 -10.81 -51.61
C LYS A 450 -33.49 -11.46 -51.47
N PRO A 451 -32.58 -10.85 -50.71
CA PRO A 451 -31.30 -11.44 -50.38
C PRO A 451 -31.47 -12.84 -49.79
N GLY A 452 -30.64 -13.77 -50.26
CA GLY A 452 -30.60 -15.15 -49.81
C GLY A 452 -29.88 -15.31 -48.47
N VAL A 453 -29.14 -16.42 -48.34
CA VAL A 453 -28.31 -16.68 -47.16
C VAL A 453 -27.10 -15.75 -47.19
N VAL A 454 -26.89 -15.01 -46.09
CA VAL A 454 -25.72 -14.15 -45.91
C VAL A 454 -24.46 -15.01 -45.84
N LEU A 455 -23.44 -14.60 -46.59
CA LEU A 455 -22.11 -15.21 -46.64
C LEU A 455 -21.43 -15.01 -45.29
N ASP A 456 -21.13 -16.12 -44.62
CA ASP A 456 -20.37 -16.13 -43.38
C ASP A 456 -18.90 -15.84 -43.71
N CYS A 457 -18.40 -14.73 -43.15
CA CYS A 457 -17.05 -14.23 -43.39
C CYS A 457 -16.13 -14.42 -42.19
N ASP A 458 -16.56 -15.17 -41.16
CA ASP A 458 -15.70 -15.51 -40.03
C ASP A 458 -14.49 -16.33 -40.50
N ASP A 459 -13.27 -15.82 -40.30
CA ASP A 459 -12.02 -16.53 -40.63
C ASP A 459 -11.39 -17.25 -39.43
N ASP A 460 -12.11 -17.34 -38.31
CA ASP A 460 -11.66 -17.87 -37.03
C ASP A 460 -10.45 -17.11 -36.42
N ASN A 461 -10.11 -15.91 -36.92
CA ASN A 461 -9.03 -15.09 -36.37
C ASN A 461 -9.58 -13.96 -35.49
N ALA A 462 -9.39 -14.09 -34.17
CA ALA A 462 -9.80 -13.07 -33.19
C ALA A 462 -9.16 -11.68 -33.42
N CYS A 463 -8.09 -11.59 -34.22
CA CYS A 463 -7.41 -10.34 -34.54
C CYS A 463 -7.89 -9.66 -35.81
N THR A 464 -8.98 -10.13 -36.39
CA THR A 464 -9.66 -9.47 -37.50
C THR A 464 -11.12 -9.25 -37.17
N ASP A 465 -11.62 -8.08 -37.56
CA ASP A 465 -13.04 -7.79 -37.59
C ASP A 465 -13.56 -8.19 -38.98
N ASP A 466 -14.35 -9.25 -38.99
CA ASP A 466 -14.85 -9.86 -40.20
C ASP A 466 -16.14 -9.18 -40.65
N SER A 467 -16.11 -8.65 -41.86
CA SER A 467 -17.25 -8.01 -42.48
C SER A 467 -17.40 -8.51 -43.91
N CYS A 468 -18.60 -8.35 -44.47
CA CYS A 468 -18.83 -8.66 -45.87
C CYS A 468 -19.16 -7.39 -46.62
N ASP A 469 -18.25 -6.98 -47.51
CA ASP A 469 -18.46 -5.86 -48.43
C ASP A 469 -19.31 -6.32 -49.63
N PRO A 470 -20.44 -5.68 -49.93
CA PRO A 470 -21.37 -6.11 -50.97
C PRO A 470 -20.76 -6.20 -52.39
N LYS A 471 -19.64 -5.53 -52.66
CA LYS A 471 -18.96 -5.55 -53.98
C LYS A 471 -17.77 -6.52 -54.02
N SER A 472 -17.02 -6.65 -52.94
CA SER A 472 -15.72 -7.33 -52.89
C SER A 472 -15.72 -8.64 -52.08
N GLY A 473 -16.76 -8.91 -51.29
CA GLY A 473 -16.92 -10.14 -50.53
C GLY A 473 -16.38 -10.01 -49.11
N CYS A 474 -15.84 -11.09 -48.54
CA CYS A 474 -15.31 -11.06 -47.19
C CYS A 474 -14.10 -10.13 -47.08
N VAL A 475 -14.14 -9.26 -46.07
CA VAL A 475 -13.10 -8.30 -45.70
C VAL A 475 -12.77 -8.54 -44.24
N HIS A 476 -11.50 -8.80 -43.96
CA HIS A 476 -10.97 -9.09 -42.63
C HIS A 476 -10.06 -7.95 -42.21
N THR A 477 -10.56 -7.04 -41.36
CA THR A 477 -9.83 -5.83 -40.99
C THR A 477 -9.05 -6.07 -39.70
N PRO A 478 -7.72 -5.86 -39.64
CA PRO A 478 -6.95 -5.99 -38.42
C PRO A 478 -7.51 -5.15 -37.27
N ASN A 479 -7.75 -5.78 -36.11
CA ASN A 479 -8.14 -5.08 -34.89
C ASN A 479 -7.00 -5.06 -33.85
N SER A 480 -7.24 -4.39 -32.72
CA SER A 480 -6.31 -4.29 -31.58
C SER A 480 -6.87 -4.88 -30.29
N LEU A 481 -7.86 -5.77 -30.39
CA LEU A 481 -8.53 -6.37 -29.24
C LEU A 481 -7.63 -7.42 -28.54
N PRO A 482 -7.97 -7.83 -27.31
CA PRO A 482 -7.28 -8.92 -26.64
C PRO A 482 -7.41 -10.23 -27.41
N CYS A 483 -6.33 -11.00 -27.45
CA CYS A 483 -6.28 -12.31 -28.08
C CYS A 483 -5.50 -13.30 -27.21
N GLU A 484 -5.36 -14.55 -27.68
CA GLU A 484 -4.56 -15.59 -27.01
C GLU A 484 -3.62 -16.20 -28.04
N ASP A 485 -2.31 -16.15 -27.82
CA ASP A 485 -1.30 -16.66 -28.76
C ASP A 485 -0.97 -18.16 -28.56
N ALA A 486 -1.71 -18.80 -27.64
CA ALA A 486 -1.53 -20.19 -27.18
C ALA A 486 -0.19 -20.47 -26.45
N ASP A 487 0.62 -19.45 -26.16
CA ASP A 487 1.78 -19.50 -25.29
C ASP A 487 1.36 -19.13 -23.86
N LYS A 488 1.31 -20.11 -22.97
CA LYS A 488 0.93 -19.87 -21.55
C LYS A 488 1.96 -19.05 -20.76
N CYS A 489 3.05 -18.65 -21.41
CA CYS A 489 4.12 -17.84 -20.85
C CYS A 489 4.05 -16.36 -21.20
N THR A 490 2.98 -15.95 -21.87
CA THR A 490 2.65 -14.55 -22.10
C THR A 490 1.28 -14.25 -21.52
N VAL A 491 1.12 -13.00 -21.10
CA VAL A 491 -0.13 -12.44 -20.59
C VAL A 491 -0.37 -11.10 -21.27
N ASN A 492 -1.65 -10.74 -21.40
CA ASN A 492 -2.08 -9.52 -22.09
C ASN A 492 -1.63 -9.51 -23.56
N ASP A 493 -1.82 -10.64 -24.25
CA ASP A 493 -1.62 -10.69 -25.70
C ASP A 493 -2.66 -9.79 -26.37
N HIS A 494 -2.23 -9.11 -27.43
CA HIS A 494 -3.06 -8.13 -28.12
C HIS A 494 -2.90 -8.26 -29.62
N CYS A 495 -3.94 -7.92 -30.35
CA CYS A 495 -3.90 -7.95 -31.79
C CYS A 495 -3.06 -6.79 -32.34
N GLY A 496 -2.21 -7.11 -33.32
CA GLY A 496 -1.39 -6.15 -34.04
C GLY A 496 -1.19 -6.61 -35.48
N ALA A 497 -1.59 -5.77 -36.45
CA ALA A 497 -1.51 -6.06 -37.87
C ALA A 497 -2.13 -7.42 -38.29
N GLY A 498 -3.24 -7.82 -37.65
CA GLY A 498 -4.01 -9.02 -38.00
C GLY A 498 -3.44 -10.32 -37.43
N SER A 499 -2.49 -10.22 -36.49
CA SER A 499 -1.92 -11.36 -35.78
C SER A 499 -1.91 -11.09 -34.28
N CYS A 500 -2.04 -12.15 -33.48
CA CYS A 500 -1.91 -12.04 -32.04
C CYS A 500 -0.44 -11.82 -31.66
N ILE A 501 -0.15 -10.68 -31.04
CA ILE A 501 1.19 -10.30 -30.59
C ILE A 501 1.33 -10.69 -29.12
N PRO A 502 2.36 -11.48 -28.77
CA PRO A 502 2.57 -11.92 -27.40
C PRO A 502 2.79 -10.73 -26.48
N GLY A 503 2.08 -10.71 -25.35
CA GLY A 503 2.18 -9.66 -24.35
C GLY A 503 3.40 -9.82 -23.42
N GLY A 504 3.25 -9.33 -22.19
CA GLY A 504 4.31 -9.41 -21.18
C GLY A 504 4.56 -10.86 -20.72
N PRO A 505 5.78 -11.21 -20.27
CA PRO A 505 6.06 -12.55 -19.80
C PRO A 505 5.28 -12.89 -18.53
N THR A 506 4.67 -14.08 -18.48
CA THR A 506 4.05 -14.64 -17.27
C THR A 506 5.12 -14.80 -16.19
N VAL A 507 4.95 -14.11 -15.06
CA VAL A 507 5.84 -14.24 -13.91
C VAL A 507 5.50 -15.55 -13.18
N CYS A 508 6.41 -16.52 -13.27
CA CYS A 508 6.27 -17.85 -12.66
C CYS A 508 6.95 -17.97 -11.29
N ASP A 509 7.34 -16.86 -10.67
CA ASP A 509 7.98 -16.88 -9.35
C ASP A 509 6.97 -17.32 -8.28
N ASP A 510 7.18 -18.49 -7.67
CA ASP A 510 6.33 -18.99 -6.56
C ASP A 510 6.85 -18.58 -5.17
N SER A 511 7.86 -17.70 -5.13
CA SER A 511 8.53 -17.22 -3.92
C SER A 511 9.15 -18.33 -3.07
N ASN A 512 9.29 -19.55 -3.61
CA ASN A 512 9.95 -20.65 -2.94
C ASN A 512 11.41 -20.74 -3.41
N PRO A 513 12.40 -20.40 -2.55
CA PRO A 513 13.81 -20.47 -2.94
C PRO A 513 14.29 -21.91 -3.25
N CYS A 514 13.46 -22.93 -2.95
CA CYS A 514 13.73 -24.33 -3.23
C CYS A 514 13.19 -24.86 -4.57
N THR A 515 12.72 -23.95 -5.43
CA THR A 515 12.28 -24.23 -6.78
C THR A 515 12.99 -23.30 -7.77
N ASP A 516 13.31 -23.85 -8.94
CA ASP A 516 13.73 -23.08 -10.09
C ASP A 516 12.49 -22.87 -10.97
N ASP A 517 12.04 -21.62 -11.03
CA ASP A 517 10.86 -21.25 -11.76
C ASP A 517 11.16 -21.09 -13.24
N SER A 518 10.35 -21.76 -14.04
CA SER A 518 10.43 -21.69 -15.49
C SER A 518 9.02 -21.67 -16.05
N CYS A 519 8.86 -21.03 -17.19
CA CYS A 519 7.61 -21.10 -17.92
C CYS A 519 7.77 -22.02 -19.14
N ASP A 520 6.87 -23.00 -19.25
CA ASP A 520 6.76 -23.86 -20.41
C ASP A 520 5.60 -23.41 -21.29
N LYS A 521 5.89 -23.11 -22.55
CA LYS A 521 4.92 -22.53 -23.50
C LYS A 521 3.61 -23.31 -23.62
N ALA A 522 3.64 -24.64 -23.46
CA ALA A 522 2.45 -25.48 -23.59
C ALA A 522 1.69 -25.68 -22.27
N THR A 523 2.40 -25.74 -21.14
CA THR A 523 1.80 -26.11 -19.85
C THR A 523 1.73 -24.98 -18.84
N GLY A 524 2.37 -23.84 -19.09
CA GLY A 524 2.49 -22.70 -18.18
C GLY A 524 3.62 -22.87 -17.18
N CYS A 525 3.49 -22.23 -16.02
CA CYS A 525 4.52 -22.24 -14.97
C CYS A 525 4.89 -23.64 -14.47
N LYS A 526 6.19 -23.85 -14.30
CA LYS A 526 6.83 -25.06 -13.79
C LYS A 526 7.84 -24.66 -12.71
N HIS A 527 7.68 -25.23 -11.53
CA HIS A 527 8.53 -25.00 -10.36
C HIS A 527 9.35 -26.27 -10.11
N ALA A 528 10.55 -26.34 -10.70
CA ALA A 528 11.38 -27.53 -10.61
C ALA A 528 12.17 -27.53 -9.30
N THR A 529 12.06 -28.58 -8.48
CA THR A 529 12.76 -28.62 -7.18
C THR A 529 14.27 -28.51 -7.35
N ASN A 530 14.90 -27.64 -6.58
CA ASN A 530 16.35 -27.43 -6.61
C ASN A 530 17.01 -27.88 -5.29
N SER A 531 18.34 -27.74 -5.21
CA SER A 531 19.19 -28.12 -4.06
C SER A 531 20.17 -27.04 -3.51
N PRO A 532 20.17 -25.77 -3.95
CA PRO A 532 20.90 -24.69 -3.28
C PRO A 532 20.58 -24.51 -1.78
N PRO A 533 21.38 -23.70 -1.05
CA PRO A 533 21.08 -23.29 0.30
C PRO A 533 19.82 -22.43 0.35
N CYS A 534 19.07 -22.57 1.43
CA CYS A 534 17.89 -21.76 1.72
C CYS A 534 17.93 -21.33 3.19
N ASN A 535 16.88 -20.65 3.67
CA ASN A 535 16.69 -20.33 5.08
C ASN A 535 15.31 -20.83 5.49
N ASP A 536 15.23 -21.69 6.49
CA ASP A 536 13.96 -22.31 6.93
C ASP A 536 13.17 -21.42 7.92
N GLY A 537 13.66 -20.19 8.16
CA GLY A 537 13.10 -19.22 9.09
C GLY A 537 13.38 -19.55 10.55
N ASN A 538 14.15 -20.60 10.85
CA ASN A 538 14.48 -21.01 12.20
C ASN A 538 15.93 -20.61 12.54
N ALA A 539 16.08 -19.59 13.37
CA ALA A 539 17.40 -19.10 13.80
C ALA A 539 18.23 -20.15 14.58
N CYS A 540 17.62 -21.28 14.96
CA CYS A 540 18.29 -22.40 15.63
C CYS A 540 18.81 -23.48 14.71
N THR A 541 18.73 -23.29 13.41
CA THR A 541 19.31 -24.20 12.41
C THR A 541 20.33 -23.45 11.58
N THR A 542 21.35 -24.18 11.16
CA THR A 542 22.44 -23.62 10.35
C THR A 542 22.59 -24.42 9.08
N ALA A 543 22.99 -23.76 8.00
CA ALA A 543 23.23 -24.41 6.70
C ALA A 543 22.00 -25.18 6.17
N ASP A 544 20.83 -24.53 6.19
CA ASP A 544 19.58 -25.10 5.69
C ASP A 544 19.66 -25.38 4.18
N LYS A 545 18.94 -26.40 3.75
CA LYS A 545 19.00 -26.90 2.37
C LYS A 545 17.65 -27.26 1.82
N CYS A 546 17.52 -27.04 0.53
CA CYS A 546 16.39 -27.50 -0.24
C CYS A 546 16.42 -29.02 -0.40
N VAL A 547 15.37 -29.68 0.08
CA VAL A 547 15.17 -31.12 -0.03
C VAL A 547 13.73 -31.37 -0.47
N GLY A 548 13.55 -31.84 -1.70
CA GLY A 548 12.23 -32.16 -2.25
C GLY A 548 11.31 -30.95 -2.39
N GLY A 549 11.86 -29.77 -2.70
CA GLY A 549 11.09 -28.52 -2.87
C GLY A 549 10.74 -27.81 -1.56
N LEU A 550 11.18 -28.31 -0.42
CA LEU A 550 11.02 -27.66 0.89
C LEU A 550 12.37 -27.22 1.43
N CYS A 551 12.41 -26.04 2.03
CA CYS A 551 13.56 -25.63 2.82
C CYS A 551 13.56 -26.40 4.14
N THR A 552 14.61 -27.20 4.36
CA THR A 552 14.74 -28.02 5.57
C THR A 552 15.89 -27.50 6.42
N GLY A 553 15.61 -27.27 7.70
CA GLY A 553 16.59 -26.85 8.69
C GLY A 553 17.79 -27.79 8.77
N GLY A 554 18.99 -27.22 8.70
CA GLY A 554 20.23 -27.97 8.83
C GLY A 554 20.57 -28.33 10.29
N PRO A 555 21.86 -28.61 10.61
CA PRO A 555 22.26 -28.91 11.99
C PRO A 555 21.86 -27.82 12.98
N ALA A 556 21.46 -28.25 14.18
CA ALA A 556 21.09 -27.35 15.27
C ALA A 556 22.25 -26.39 15.61
N LEU A 557 21.94 -25.11 15.75
CA LEU A 557 22.85 -24.06 16.18
C LEU A 557 23.31 -24.35 17.62
N GLY A 558 24.62 -24.45 17.82
CA GLY A 558 25.21 -24.60 19.14
C GLY A 558 25.20 -23.27 19.88
N CYS A 559 24.44 -23.18 20.96
CA CYS A 559 24.27 -21.96 21.75
C CYS A 559 25.04 -21.98 23.07
N ASP A 560 26.03 -22.84 23.24
CA ASP A 560 26.85 -22.90 24.46
C ASP A 560 27.82 -21.71 24.51
N ASP A 561 27.65 -20.79 25.46
CA ASP A 561 28.56 -19.64 25.65
C ASP A 561 29.71 -19.91 26.63
N SER A 562 29.81 -21.16 27.12
CA SER A 562 30.79 -21.59 28.12
C SER A 562 30.72 -20.83 29.45
N ASN A 563 29.64 -20.09 29.72
CA ASN A 563 29.42 -19.45 31.00
C ASN A 563 28.55 -20.36 31.89
N PRO A 564 29.10 -20.91 32.99
CA PRO A 564 28.32 -21.78 33.89
C PRO A 564 27.14 -21.07 34.58
N CYS A 565 27.09 -19.73 34.52
CA CYS A 565 26.03 -18.91 35.10
C CYS A 565 24.88 -18.58 34.16
N THR A 566 24.85 -19.17 32.98
CA THR A 566 23.77 -19.06 32.01
C THR A 566 23.23 -20.44 31.64
N ASP A 567 21.92 -20.51 31.47
CA ASP A 567 21.24 -21.64 30.85
C ASP A 567 21.06 -21.31 29.36
N ASP A 568 21.78 -22.05 28.54
CA ASP A 568 21.81 -21.85 27.10
C ASP A 568 20.63 -22.55 26.44
N SER A 569 19.85 -21.77 25.70
CA SER A 569 18.73 -22.25 24.93
C SER A 569 18.75 -21.61 23.56
N CYS A 570 18.07 -22.23 22.61
CA CYS A 570 17.91 -21.63 21.29
C CYS A 570 16.43 -21.32 21.08
N ASP A 571 16.13 -20.05 20.88
CA ASP A 571 14.83 -19.56 20.47
C ASP A 571 14.71 -19.58 18.95
N LYS A 572 13.63 -20.16 18.43
CA LYS A 572 13.47 -20.41 16.99
C LYS A 572 13.44 -19.14 16.14
N LEU A 573 13.13 -17.99 16.73
CA LEU A 573 13.06 -16.72 16.01
C LEU A 573 14.24 -15.80 16.37
N ALA A 574 14.61 -15.74 17.64
CA ALA A 574 15.66 -14.84 18.15
C ALA A 574 17.08 -15.45 18.17
N GLY A 575 17.22 -16.77 17.94
CA GLY A 575 18.51 -17.47 17.97
C GLY A 575 18.97 -17.82 19.40
N CYS A 576 20.28 -17.80 19.64
CA CYS A 576 20.82 -18.19 20.93
C CYS A 576 20.40 -17.24 22.06
N LYS A 577 19.90 -17.84 23.14
CA LYS A 577 19.43 -17.15 24.34
C LYS A 577 20.12 -17.74 25.57
N HIS A 578 20.85 -16.89 26.27
CA HIS A 578 21.61 -17.22 27.47
C HIS A 578 20.90 -16.61 28.69
N VAL A 579 20.20 -17.42 29.48
CA VAL A 579 19.40 -16.94 30.61
C VAL A 579 20.19 -17.11 31.90
N SER A 580 20.39 -16.05 32.67
CA SER A 580 21.12 -16.16 33.95
C SER A 580 20.47 -17.18 34.89
N ASN A 581 21.25 -18.14 35.37
CA ASN A 581 20.81 -19.10 36.37
C ASN A 581 21.32 -18.73 37.77
N GLY A 582 20.83 -19.42 38.79
CA GLY A 582 21.22 -19.23 40.19
C GLY A 582 22.05 -20.37 40.77
N LEU A 583 22.71 -21.15 39.90
CA LEU A 583 23.47 -22.32 40.30
C LEU A 583 24.79 -21.93 40.99
N GLY A 584 25.44 -22.93 41.58
CA GLY A 584 26.78 -22.76 42.13
C GLY A 584 27.81 -22.61 41.01
N CYS A 585 28.76 -21.72 41.20
CA CYS A 585 29.88 -21.49 40.30
C CYS A 585 31.17 -21.33 41.10
N ASP A 586 32.28 -21.02 40.44
CA ASP A 586 33.57 -20.70 41.07
C ASP A 586 34.03 -19.35 40.51
N ASP A 587 34.21 -18.35 41.37
CA ASP A 587 34.61 -16.99 40.97
C ASP A 587 36.13 -16.86 40.79
N GLY A 588 36.87 -17.97 40.94
CA GLY A 588 38.33 -18.03 40.86
C GLY A 588 39.03 -17.43 42.08
N ASN A 589 38.29 -17.05 43.12
CA ASN A 589 38.85 -16.49 44.35
C ASN A 589 38.82 -17.55 45.46
N ALA A 590 39.99 -18.07 45.81
CA ALA A 590 40.14 -19.08 46.85
C ALA A 590 39.75 -18.60 48.27
N CYS A 591 39.41 -17.31 48.43
CA CYS A 591 38.95 -16.71 49.68
C CYS A 591 37.45 -16.56 49.79
N THR A 592 36.69 -17.06 48.83
CA THR A 592 35.23 -17.11 48.88
C THR A 592 34.79 -18.57 48.83
N THR A 593 33.65 -18.85 49.45
CA THR A 593 33.08 -20.19 49.50
C THR A 593 31.64 -20.16 49.07
N ALA A 594 31.20 -21.23 48.40
CA ALA A 594 29.83 -21.35 47.91
C ALA A 594 29.42 -20.17 46.99
N ASP A 595 30.26 -19.89 45.99
CA ASP A 595 30.01 -18.85 44.99
C ASP A 595 28.77 -19.18 44.17
N LYS A 596 28.08 -18.12 43.74
CA LYS A 596 26.79 -18.23 43.07
C LYS A 596 26.68 -17.31 41.89
N CYS A 597 25.92 -17.79 40.92
CA CYS A 597 25.53 -17.01 39.78
C CYS A 597 24.49 -15.97 40.20
N VAL A 598 24.82 -14.69 39.98
CA VAL A 598 23.94 -13.54 40.22
C VAL A 598 24.05 -12.62 39.01
N GLY A 599 22.94 -12.44 38.29
CA GLY A 599 22.90 -11.60 37.09
C GLY A 599 23.82 -12.07 35.96
N GLY A 600 23.99 -13.39 35.80
CA GLY A 600 24.82 -13.99 34.74
C GLY A 600 26.33 -13.97 35.03
N LEU A 601 26.75 -13.43 36.17
CA LEU A 601 28.14 -13.40 36.62
C LEU A 601 28.31 -14.33 37.82
N CYS A 602 29.44 -15.02 37.87
CA CYS A 602 29.82 -15.75 39.07
C CYS A 602 30.28 -14.76 40.14
N THR A 603 29.59 -14.74 41.27
CA THR A 603 29.88 -13.84 42.39
C THR A 603 30.35 -14.63 43.59
N GLY A 604 31.47 -14.17 44.18
CA GLY A 604 32.07 -14.77 45.37
C GLY A 604 31.10 -14.81 46.54
N GLY A 605 30.96 -15.98 47.16
CA GLY A 605 30.13 -16.20 48.34
C GLY A 605 30.77 -15.67 49.63
N PRO A 606 30.32 -16.13 50.81
CA PRO A 606 30.89 -15.72 52.09
C PRO A 606 32.41 -15.91 52.14
N ALA A 607 33.10 -14.94 52.76
CA ALA A 607 34.55 -14.97 52.93
C ALA A 607 34.98 -16.22 53.71
N LEU A 608 35.99 -16.90 53.18
CA LEU A 608 36.62 -18.07 53.79
C LEU A 608 37.24 -17.67 55.13
N GLY A 609 36.76 -18.28 56.22
CA GLY A 609 37.32 -18.07 57.55
C GLY A 609 38.68 -18.75 57.66
N CYS A 610 39.74 -17.95 57.81
CA CYS A 610 41.11 -18.42 57.86
C CYS A 610 41.74 -18.43 59.25
N ASP A 611 40.94 -18.34 60.32
CA ASP A 611 41.43 -18.39 61.70
C ASP A 611 41.89 -19.81 62.07
N ASP A 612 43.18 -20.02 62.33
CA ASP A 612 43.72 -21.33 62.76
C ASP A 612 43.77 -21.49 64.28
N SER A 613 43.25 -20.53 65.04
CA SER A 613 43.24 -20.48 66.50
C SER A 613 44.64 -20.50 67.13
N ASN A 614 45.70 -20.26 66.36
CA ASN A 614 47.05 -20.15 66.88
C ASN A 614 47.38 -18.66 67.12
N PRO A 615 47.56 -18.22 68.39
CA PRO A 615 47.87 -16.83 68.69
C PRO A 615 49.23 -16.35 68.10
N CYS A 616 50.06 -17.28 67.64
CA CYS A 616 51.36 -17.01 67.03
C CYS A 616 51.36 -16.85 65.51
N THR A 617 50.18 -16.81 64.89
CA THR A 617 50.00 -16.56 63.46
C THR A 617 49.05 -15.38 63.24
N ASP A 618 49.37 -14.57 62.25
CA ASP A 618 48.47 -13.58 61.68
C ASP A 618 47.79 -14.23 60.48
N ASP A 619 46.48 -14.41 60.58
CA ASP A 619 45.69 -15.11 59.61
C ASP A 619 45.17 -14.14 58.54
N SER A 620 45.44 -14.47 57.29
CA SER A 620 45.02 -13.70 56.13
C SER A 620 44.57 -14.64 55.03
N CYS A 621 43.73 -14.15 54.12
CA CYS A 621 43.34 -14.92 52.96
C CYS A 621 43.94 -14.33 51.70
N ASP A 622 44.69 -15.14 50.96
CA ASP A 622 45.23 -14.80 49.65
C ASP A 622 44.28 -15.26 48.55
N LYS A 623 43.84 -14.33 47.68
CA LYS A 623 42.81 -14.60 46.68
C LYS A 623 43.15 -15.73 45.71
N ALA A 624 44.44 -16.01 45.49
CA ALA A 624 44.88 -17.07 44.58
C ALA A 624 45.16 -18.40 45.29
N THR A 625 45.64 -18.36 46.54
CA THR A 625 46.10 -19.57 47.24
C THR A 625 45.29 -19.97 48.47
N GLY A 626 44.29 -19.17 48.87
CA GLY A 626 43.45 -19.40 50.04
C GLY A 626 44.10 -18.96 51.35
N CYS A 627 43.78 -19.63 52.46
CA CYS A 627 44.24 -19.23 53.78
C CYS A 627 45.76 -19.26 53.93
N LYS A 628 46.29 -18.20 54.53
CA LYS A 628 47.70 -17.99 54.79
C LYS A 628 47.88 -17.55 56.24
N HIS A 629 48.62 -18.35 56.99
CA HIS A 629 48.95 -18.14 58.39
C HIS A 629 50.41 -17.69 58.49
N VAL A 630 50.66 -16.42 58.80
CA VAL A 630 52.02 -15.86 58.85
C VAL A 630 52.47 -15.76 60.30
N SER A 631 53.60 -16.36 60.65
CA SER A 631 54.12 -16.30 62.01
C SER A 631 54.32 -14.85 62.48
N ASN A 632 53.74 -14.50 63.62
CA ASN A 632 53.95 -13.20 64.26
C ASN A 632 54.97 -13.30 65.40
N GLY A 633 55.35 -12.15 65.96
CA GLY A 633 56.31 -12.04 67.07
C GLY A 633 55.67 -11.60 68.38
N LEU A 634 54.35 -11.78 68.51
CA LEU A 634 53.61 -11.31 69.68
C LEU A 634 53.88 -12.18 70.91
N GLY A 635 53.43 -11.68 72.07
CA GLY A 635 53.47 -12.46 73.31
C GLY A 635 52.47 -13.60 73.24
N CYS A 636 52.87 -14.75 73.76
CA CYS A 636 52.02 -15.93 73.88
C CYS A 636 52.29 -16.59 75.24
N ASP A 637 51.63 -17.71 75.53
CA ASP A 637 51.86 -18.54 76.71
C ASP A 637 52.19 -19.95 76.21
N ASP A 638 53.39 -20.45 76.53
CA ASP A 638 53.83 -21.78 76.08
C ASP A 638 53.33 -22.92 76.99
N GLY A 639 52.50 -22.58 77.99
CA GLY A 639 51.94 -23.48 78.98
C GLY A 639 52.97 -23.97 80.00
N ASN A 640 54.19 -23.43 79.99
CA ASN A 640 55.26 -23.77 80.92
C ASN A 640 55.41 -22.68 81.98
N ALA A 641 54.97 -22.98 83.20
CA ALA A 641 55.03 -22.06 84.33
C ALA A 641 56.47 -21.66 84.75
N CYS A 642 57.48 -22.27 84.13
CA CYS A 642 58.90 -22.00 84.35
C CYS A 642 59.54 -21.08 83.31
N THR A 643 58.75 -20.50 82.43
CA THR A 643 59.20 -19.51 81.45
C THR A 643 58.38 -18.24 81.61
N THR A 644 58.99 -17.10 81.32
CA THR A 644 58.32 -15.80 81.45
C THR A 644 58.50 -15.00 80.18
N ALA A 645 57.49 -14.20 79.83
CA ALA A 645 57.48 -13.40 78.60
C ALA A 645 57.70 -14.25 77.34
N ASP A 646 56.92 -15.32 77.20
CA ASP A 646 56.98 -16.23 76.06
C ASP A 646 56.60 -15.50 74.77
N LYS A 647 57.21 -15.91 73.68
CA LYS A 647 57.08 -15.24 72.39
C LYS A 647 56.87 -16.23 71.27
N CYS A 648 56.12 -15.76 70.31
CA CYS A 648 55.95 -16.43 69.04
C CYS A 648 57.26 -16.36 68.25
N VAL A 649 57.83 -17.53 67.96
CA VAL A 649 59.03 -17.69 67.15
C VAL A 649 58.78 -18.81 66.15
N GLY A 650 58.77 -18.46 64.85
CA GLY A 650 58.53 -19.44 63.79
C GLY A 650 57.15 -20.09 63.83
N GLY A 651 56.12 -19.38 64.30
CA GLY A 651 54.73 -19.84 64.35
C GLY A 651 54.41 -20.74 65.56
N LEU A 652 55.38 -20.96 66.44
CA LEU A 652 55.22 -21.71 67.69
C LEU A 652 55.39 -20.75 68.86
N CYS A 653 54.58 -20.95 69.91
CA CYS A 653 54.84 -20.28 71.16
C CYS A 653 56.06 -20.93 71.82
N THR A 654 57.10 -20.13 72.05
CA THR A 654 58.34 -20.59 72.65
C THR A 654 58.55 -19.92 74.00
N GLY A 655 58.84 -20.74 75.01
CA GLY A 655 59.14 -20.28 76.36
C GLY A 655 60.26 -19.24 76.39
N GLY A 656 59.99 -18.12 77.05
CA GLY A 656 60.96 -17.05 77.26
C GLY A 656 62.04 -17.42 78.29
N PRO A 657 62.75 -16.42 78.86
CA PRO A 657 63.75 -16.67 79.88
C PRO A 657 63.21 -17.55 81.02
N ALA A 658 64.04 -18.50 81.46
CA ALA A 658 63.72 -19.39 82.56
C ALA A 658 63.39 -18.58 83.82
N LEU A 659 62.27 -18.91 84.45
CA LEU A 659 61.85 -18.37 85.73
C LEU A 659 62.94 -18.68 86.76
N GLY A 660 63.56 -17.63 87.30
CA GLY A 660 64.59 -17.76 88.33
C GLY A 660 63.99 -18.29 89.62
N CYS A 661 64.26 -19.56 89.93
CA CYS A 661 63.73 -20.25 91.10
C CYS A 661 64.72 -20.36 92.26
N ASP A 662 65.84 -19.63 92.22
CA ASP A 662 66.85 -19.65 93.28
C ASP A 662 66.31 -18.95 94.55
N ASP A 663 66.15 -19.70 95.64
CA ASP A 663 65.71 -19.15 96.94
C ASP A 663 66.88 -18.72 97.84
N SER A 664 68.10 -18.80 97.30
CA SER A 664 69.37 -18.48 97.97
C SER A 664 69.67 -19.33 99.21
N ASN A 665 68.99 -20.47 99.39
CA ASN A 665 69.28 -21.42 100.45
C ASN A 665 70.19 -22.56 99.93
N PRO A 666 71.45 -22.67 100.38
CA PRO A 666 72.39 -23.69 99.89
C PRO A 666 72.01 -25.13 100.27
N CYS A 667 70.99 -25.33 101.12
CA CYS A 667 70.48 -26.64 101.51
C CYS A 667 69.20 -27.06 100.78
N THR A 668 68.79 -26.30 99.76
CA THR A 668 67.75 -26.67 98.81
C THR A 668 68.35 -26.75 97.41
N ASP A 669 67.96 -27.77 96.68
CA ASP A 669 68.11 -27.83 95.23
C ASP A 669 66.88 -27.18 94.63
N ASP A 670 67.11 -26.01 94.05
CA ASP A 670 66.08 -25.24 93.39
C ASP A 670 65.87 -25.78 91.98
N SER A 671 64.62 -26.15 91.71
CA SER A 671 64.20 -26.68 90.43
C SER A 671 62.93 -25.98 89.99
N CYS A 672 62.71 -25.87 88.69
CA CYS A 672 61.45 -25.37 88.19
C CYS A 672 60.65 -26.53 87.58
N ASP A 673 59.44 -26.72 88.09
CA ASP A 673 58.50 -27.69 87.55
C ASP A 673 57.61 -27.05 86.49
N LYS A 674 57.65 -27.61 85.29
CA LYS A 674 57.00 -27.01 84.11
C LYS A 674 55.48 -26.79 84.27
N ALA A 675 54.81 -27.53 85.15
CA ALA A 675 53.38 -27.39 85.37
C ALA A 675 53.04 -26.51 86.58
N THR A 676 53.88 -26.48 87.61
CA THR A 676 53.55 -25.80 88.89
C THR A 676 54.48 -24.64 89.26
N GLY A 677 55.52 -24.35 88.47
CA GLY A 677 56.51 -23.31 88.75
C GLY A 677 57.60 -23.77 89.71
N CYS A 678 58.21 -22.82 90.43
CA CYS A 678 59.37 -23.08 91.29
C CYS A 678 59.10 -24.13 92.39
N LYS A 679 60.04 -25.07 92.55
CA LYS A 679 60.09 -26.09 93.59
C LYS A 679 61.47 -26.12 94.25
N HIS A 680 61.48 -26.08 95.57
CA HIS A 680 62.70 -26.10 96.38
C HIS A 680 62.77 -27.43 97.14
N ALA A 681 63.72 -28.30 96.78
CA ALA A 681 63.83 -29.64 97.35
C ALA A 681 65.04 -29.74 98.28
N ASN A 682 64.85 -30.18 99.52
CA ASN A 682 65.95 -30.29 100.48
C ASN A 682 67.06 -31.24 99.98
N ASN A 683 68.30 -30.76 99.96
CA ASN A 683 69.46 -31.56 99.57
C ASN A 683 70.30 -31.98 100.78
N SER A 684 71.31 -32.82 100.54
CA SER A 684 72.26 -33.29 101.55
C SER A 684 73.70 -32.86 101.24
N ALA A 685 73.85 -31.80 100.45
CA ALA A 685 75.15 -31.30 100.04
C ALA A 685 75.93 -30.72 101.25
N PRO A 686 77.26 -30.66 101.16
CA PRO A 686 78.06 -29.92 102.13
C PRO A 686 77.71 -28.43 102.01
N CYS A 687 77.31 -27.84 103.11
CA CYS A 687 77.11 -26.41 103.26
C CYS A 687 78.27 -25.83 104.08
N PRO A 688 78.46 -24.51 104.10
CA PRO A 688 79.59 -23.91 104.80
C PRO A 688 79.58 -24.25 106.31
N GLY A 689 80.41 -25.23 106.70
CA GLY A 689 80.54 -25.68 108.09
C GLY A 689 79.71 -26.92 108.48
N GLY A 690 79.09 -27.65 107.53
CA GLY A 690 78.34 -28.88 107.85
C GLY A 690 77.77 -29.64 106.66
N LEU A 691 76.86 -30.59 106.93
CA LEU A 691 76.02 -31.29 105.97
C LEU A 691 74.58 -30.78 106.04
N CYS A 692 73.91 -30.64 104.90
CA CYS A 692 72.49 -30.33 104.86
C CYS A 692 71.63 -31.52 105.33
N ILE A 693 70.77 -31.31 106.33
CA ILE A 693 69.81 -32.29 106.85
C ILE A 693 68.45 -31.59 106.99
N GLY A 694 67.44 -32.05 106.25
CA GLY A 694 66.07 -31.50 106.33
C GLY A 694 65.91 -30.06 105.83
N GLY A 695 66.78 -29.60 104.91
CA GLY A 695 66.74 -28.24 104.36
C GLY A 695 67.58 -27.21 105.14
N ALA A 696 68.35 -27.65 106.15
CA ALA A 696 69.21 -26.80 106.99
C ALA A 696 70.62 -27.40 107.18
N CYS A 697 71.63 -26.55 107.34
CA CYS A 697 73.06 -26.90 107.42
C CYS A 697 73.53 -27.32 108.85
N ILE A 698 74.12 -28.51 109.04
CA ILE A 698 74.48 -29.07 110.38
C ILE A 698 75.93 -29.68 110.44
N PRO A 699 76.82 -29.38 111.41
CA PRO A 699 78.23 -29.87 111.50
C PRO A 699 78.49 -31.31 112.06
N GLU A 700 79.57 -32.02 111.63
CA GLU A 700 79.99 -33.41 112.04
C GLU A 700 81.07 -33.51 113.19
N CYS A 701 81.11 -34.63 113.98
CA CYS A 701 81.84 -34.87 115.27
C CYS A 701 82.92 -36.02 115.25
N ASN A 702 83.88 -36.16 116.23
CA ASN A 702 84.81 -37.35 116.36
C ASN A 702 85.43 -37.67 117.79
N PRO A 703 85.86 -38.93 118.17
CA PRO A 703 86.26 -39.44 119.52
C PRO A 703 87.75 -39.89 119.72
N VAL A 704 88.21 -40.29 120.94
CA VAL A 704 89.50 -41.04 121.21
C VAL A 704 89.44 -42.04 122.40
N VAL A 705 90.20 -43.16 122.29
CA VAL A 705 90.25 -44.46 123.03
C VAL A 705 91.60 -44.68 123.75
N TYR A 706 91.69 -45.53 124.81
CA TYR A 706 92.77 -46.53 125.11
C TYR A 706 92.28 -47.56 126.18
N GLY A 707 92.05 -48.86 125.86
CA GLY A 707 92.87 -50.08 126.15
C GLY A 707 92.82 -50.59 127.61
N THR A 708 92.58 -51.84 128.06
CA THR A 708 92.61 -53.23 127.51
C THR A 708 91.92 -54.26 128.47
N ALA A 709 91.44 -55.39 127.92
CA ALA A 709 91.27 -56.76 128.49
C ALA A 709 90.09 -57.16 129.45
N GLY A 710 89.25 -58.12 129.01
CA GLY A 710 88.63 -59.17 129.86
C GLY A 710 87.09 -59.24 130.00
N ILE A 711 86.49 -60.36 129.54
CA ILE A 711 85.35 -61.14 130.09
C ILE A 711 83.98 -60.45 130.38
N GLY A 712 82.91 -60.91 129.68
CA GLY A 712 81.64 -61.35 130.29
C GLY A 712 80.44 -60.39 130.44
N VAL A 713 79.29 -60.85 129.92
CA VAL A 713 77.87 -60.70 130.34
C VAL A 713 77.16 -59.32 130.41
N ASN A 714 75.91 -59.35 129.89
CA ASN A 714 74.71 -58.56 130.23
C ASN A 714 74.87 -57.39 131.22
N ASN A 715 74.35 -56.21 130.84
CA ASN A 715 73.24 -55.52 131.53
C ASN A 715 72.97 -54.15 130.91
N GLY A 716 71.71 -53.71 131.01
CA GLY A 716 71.19 -52.51 130.38
C GLY A 716 71.56 -51.18 131.04
N TRP A 717 71.31 -50.12 130.25
CA TRP A 717 71.05 -48.70 130.54
C TRP A 717 71.97 -47.97 131.53
N THR A 718 72.57 -46.86 131.07
CA THR A 718 72.36 -45.48 131.61
C THR A 718 73.26 -44.44 130.94
N CYS A 719 72.76 -43.19 130.88
CA CYS A 719 73.49 -41.97 130.50
C CYS A 719 74.47 -41.53 131.61
N SER A 720 75.76 -41.33 131.29
CA SER A 720 76.60 -40.31 131.94
C SER A 720 77.98 -40.09 131.27
N ASN A 721 78.32 -38.80 131.09
CA ASN A 721 79.64 -38.15 131.08
C ASN A 721 80.60 -38.28 129.87
N VAL A 722 81.37 -37.26 129.43
CA VAL A 722 81.31 -35.77 129.33
C VAL A 722 82.76 -35.28 128.98
N CYS A 723 82.85 -34.12 128.30
CA CYS A 723 84.01 -33.25 127.95
C CYS A 723 84.71 -33.58 126.61
N SER A 724 84.94 -32.67 125.65
CA SER A 724 85.15 -31.20 125.63
C SER A 724 84.84 -30.73 124.18
N SER A 725 84.34 -29.54 123.81
CA SER A 725 84.80 -28.17 124.08
C SER A 725 83.79 -27.11 123.54
N LEU A 726 83.59 -26.02 124.31
CA LEU A 726 83.05 -24.69 123.93
C LEU A 726 81.58 -24.66 123.45
N GLY A 727 80.55 -24.61 124.31
CA GLY A 727 80.17 -23.49 125.20
C GLY A 727 78.86 -22.91 124.66
N GLY A 728 77.67 -23.26 125.16
CA GLY A 728 77.14 -23.06 126.50
C GLY A 728 75.91 -22.14 126.36
N THR A 729 74.69 -22.64 126.49
CA THR A 729 73.92 -22.54 127.74
C THR A 729 73.03 -23.78 127.95
N THR A 730 73.31 -24.50 129.04
CA THR A 730 72.45 -25.56 129.60
C THR A 730 71.20 -24.97 130.24
N VAL A 731 70.02 -25.48 129.87
CA VAL A 731 68.82 -25.41 130.70
C VAL A 731 68.95 -26.50 131.77
N ASN A 732 68.99 -26.12 133.04
CA ASN A 732 68.95 -27.06 134.17
C ASN A 732 67.50 -27.55 134.33
N TRP A 733 67.23 -28.80 133.97
CA TRP A 733 65.98 -29.46 134.32
C TRP A 733 66.07 -29.95 135.76
N THR A 734 65.16 -29.49 136.61
CA THR A 734 65.20 -29.77 138.05
C THR A 734 64.49 -31.08 138.41
N SER A 735 63.88 -31.77 137.45
CA SER A 735 63.36 -33.13 137.61
C SER A 735 63.26 -33.91 136.29
N MET A 736 63.31 -35.25 136.38
CA MET A 736 63.12 -36.15 135.22
C MET A 736 61.74 -36.01 134.56
N GLN A 737 60.76 -35.46 135.27
CA GLN A 737 59.43 -35.16 134.75
C GLN A 737 59.43 -33.93 133.83
N GLU A 738 60.29 -32.93 134.05
CA GLU A 738 60.43 -31.77 133.15
C GLU A 738 61.07 -32.17 131.81
N GLN A 739 61.98 -33.15 131.84
CA GLN A 739 62.61 -33.71 130.63
C GLN A 739 61.61 -34.53 129.79
N ILE A 740 60.70 -35.26 130.42
CA ILE A 740 59.61 -36.00 129.75
C ILE A 740 58.57 -35.01 129.17
N ASN A 741 58.23 -33.94 129.90
CA ASN A 741 57.28 -32.93 129.45
C ASN A 741 57.80 -32.11 128.25
N TYR A 742 59.12 -31.85 128.16
CA TYR A 742 59.74 -31.17 127.00
C TYR A 742 59.75 -32.06 125.75
N CYS A 743 59.97 -33.37 125.89
CA CYS A 743 59.86 -34.34 124.79
C CYS A 743 58.41 -34.56 124.30
N GLN A 744 57.40 -34.31 125.14
CA GLN A 744 55.97 -34.40 124.77
C GLN A 744 55.41 -33.12 124.10
N GLN A 745 56.09 -31.97 124.19
CA GLN A 745 55.69 -30.72 123.52
C GLN A 745 56.17 -30.60 122.06
N LEU A 746 57.22 -31.35 121.65
CA LEU A 746 57.78 -31.30 120.29
C LEU A 746 57.06 -32.24 119.29
N HIS A 747 56.14 -33.09 119.75
CA HIS A 747 55.39 -34.03 118.90
C HIS A 747 53.92 -34.17 119.36
N PRO A 748 52.99 -33.29 118.95
CA PRO A 748 51.60 -33.28 119.42
C PRO A 748 50.69 -34.42 118.91
N GLY A 749 51.24 -35.54 118.43
CA GLY A 749 50.48 -36.62 117.78
C GLY A 749 50.82 -38.05 118.20
N ALA A 750 51.74 -38.26 119.15
CA ALA A 750 52.15 -39.61 119.56
C ALA A 750 51.51 -40.03 120.88
N SER A 751 50.27 -40.52 120.83
CA SER A 751 49.64 -41.22 121.96
C SER A 751 50.08 -42.69 121.98
N SER A 752 50.56 -43.13 123.15
CA SER A 752 50.81 -44.51 123.60
C SER A 752 52.03 -45.27 123.07
N PHE A 753 53.13 -45.24 123.86
CA PHE A 753 53.98 -46.41 124.05
C PHE A 753 53.62 -47.04 125.40
N ALA A 754 52.81 -48.10 125.35
CA ALA A 754 52.69 -49.07 126.41
C ALA A 754 53.03 -50.43 125.80
N ALA A 755 54.01 -51.13 126.39
CA ALA A 755 53.87 -52.58 126.52
C ALA A 755 52.60 -52.82 127.37
N ASP A 756 51.73 -53.76 127.07
CA ASP A 756 52.03 -55.18 126.91
C ASP A 756 50.84 -55.92 126.21
N PRO A 757 50.88 -57.26 126.02
CA PRO A 757 50.88 -57.97 124.75
C PRO A 757 49.48 -58.54 124.44
N ASN A 758 49.35 -59.25 123.31
CA ASN A 758 48.17 -59.99 122.81
C ASN A 758 47.32 -59.27 121.75
N ASN A 759 47.00 -60.05 120.71
CA ASN A 759 45.98 -59.85 119.67
C ASN A 759 46.31 -58.87 118.54
N PHE A 760 46.59 -59.35 117.32
CA PHE A 760 45.74 -60.03 116.32
C PHE A 760 45.08 -59.03 115.35
N SER A 761 45.19 -59.39 114.06
CA SER A 761 44.29 -59.06 112.95
C SER A 761 44.63 -57.85 112.09
N TYR A 762 45.04 -58.13 110.84
CA TYR A 762 44.53 -57.43 109.66
C TYR A 762 43.09 -57.92 109.40
N PRO A 763 42.11 -57.08 108.97
CA PRO A 763 41.82 -56.91 107.53
C PRO A 763 41.16 -55.56 107.05
N ILE A 764 41.37 -55.22 105.76
CA ILE A 764 40.43 -54.84 104.64
C ILE A 764 39.31 -53.77 104.92
N TYR A 765 38.94 -52.77 104.09
CA TYR A 765 38.45 -52.74 102.68
C TYR A 765 38.32 -51.30 102.11
N GLU A 766 38.49 -51.15 100.78
CA GLU A 766 38.05 -50.04 99.89
C GLU A 766 36.50 -49.92 99.86
N PRO A 767 35.86 -48.84 99.38
CA PRO A 767 36.32 -47.52 98.93
C PRO A 767 36.14 -46.39 99.97
#